data_AF-G2Z2B0-F1
#
_entry.id   AF-G2Z2B0-F1
#
_cell.length_a   1.000
_cell.length_b   1.000
_cell.length_c   1.000
_cell.angle_alpha   90.00
_cell.angle_beta   90.00
_cell.angle_gamma   90.00
#
_symmetry.space_group_name_H-M   'P 1'
#
loop_
_entity.id
_entity.type
_entity.pdbx_description
1 polymer ?
#
loop_
_entity_poly.entity_id
_entity_poly.type
_entity_poly.pdbx_seq_one_letter_code
_entity_poly.pdbx_strand_id
1 'polypeptide(L)'
;MAKTQTFDQELRSLQKYIESNENEDAKRQLLYPLFTKLFKDKFSIESGKNTHGADGYVEGQIIIEAKTNYTQWLDGFYQALHYKKKFGLSYNSIMVIAHEFCAIWKIKNLPEFAVVISNTADANMAPSTIGKENARKTAKPNILLIKEAAQYWLDPKDLKGELFQGKKSLITETYEILKVLTHLDSERIQVNKHNFIHAIERLKLFFETPIEAVHAFYSIIPYWDITSSVAENEISETIRIIGFSGKKFSDDIKIIPKYKKEFTKFIETQYIFTNEGSGLTVDYYFSRFDEVLAVIDPEYVKQHGIFFTDDNLSKFALWFAKNEVFESIHENYVVFDPAGGSGNLISSYKGKLKHKIISELQPDLLKIIEKRMKADPWHIETGFTIVPKTSTNQGLNFIEKNGVDYYKILEDAVLESTKKPLDKPLAFLLNPPYKNTKENVVTREEKDANYLIHQSIIDIAGEDASIERYLAFLGQIINISLAQQIKTNGKQLVLIFTPTSWLIPRPAFVNFRKTWDKHFKYINGFIVTSNEFFKLDGKWPLAFTIWEYNYKEESNANKINIFDFTGFKKSDLAFNWNINDEELSNQINILIANSTKIPFNKNLKSIRDEYDLKLYDFIRTPTGSELKSNGVIGGLPLKDDRRGNKKTYGIPNSIIIGFMDNLTPVRIRSRGNIDRFSENNLKSVWFRLDTSIKDINKSNIKSGATDNRSYCAFDLFSSQGTFTWFAISKCLVGKYPTWANQYDLWQPNISDHLKEDWFALCYAFGLAENRCVVTKFEKDNPVEGAPEVWVDNPMSPNNQESFYRTILQKEIKKSTPSPSGRAGVGVDLATTIEAFYQYWNLNYTKGQILENVGLHEEAYFTYFDYPDFVTKDSGLIQIKKYADVNDCSDLLEKITTISEKTKLVKEEIYKMLVEDFKYFE
;
A
#
# COMPACT_ATOMS: atom_id res chain seq x y z
N MET A 1 -28.22 -50.78 -2.22
CA MET A 1 -28.88 -50.37 -0.97
C MET A 1 -27.96 -50.72 0.19
N ALA A 2 -27.28 -49.73 0.79
CA ALA A 2 -26.55 -49.97 2.03
C ALA A 2 -27.57 -50.20 3.15
N LYS A 3 -27.47 -51.32 3.88
CA LYS A 3 -28.31 -51.60 5.06
C LYS A 3 -28.16 -50.44 6.05
N THR A 4 -29.24 -49.72 6.34
CA THR A 4 -29.28 -48.75 7.44
C THR A 4 -28.89 -49.49 8.72
N GLN A 5 -27.78 -49.10 9.34
CA GLN A 5 -27.26 -49.75 10.53
C GLN A 5 -28.19 -49.38 11.71
N THR A 6 -29.01 -50.31 12.20
CA THR A 6 -29.93 -50.08 13.32
C THR A 6 -29.19 -50.24 14.65
N PHE A 7 -29.40 -49.35 15.63
CA PHE A 7 -28.69 -49.33 16.92
C PHE A 7 -29.56 -49.82 18.10
N ASP A 8 -30.73 -50.40 17.84
CA ASP A 8 -31.76 -50.60 18.86
C ASP A 8 -31.33 -51.53 20.01
N GLN A 9 -30.49 -52.54 19.75
CA GLN A 9 -29.97 -53.45 20.78
C GLN A 9 -28.90 -52.77 21.65
N GLU A 10 -28.07 -51.94 21.04
CA GLU A 10 -27.01 -51.19 21.71
C GLU A 10 -27.59 -50.08 22.57
N LEU A 11 -28.61 -49.37 22.08
CA LEU A 11 -29.31 -48.34 22.85
C LEU A 11 -30.06 -48.92 24.04
N ARG A 12 -30.66 -50.11 23.92
CA ARG A 12 -31.24 -50.82 25.06
C ARG A 12 -30.20 -51.18 26.11
N SER A 13 -28.98 -51.51 25.70
CA SER A 13 -27.88 -51.82 26.63
C SER A 13 -27.40 -50.55 27.34
N LEU A 14 -27.24 -49.44 26.62
CA LEU A 14 -26.96 -48.12 27.20
C LEU A 14 -28.06 -47.68 28.17
N GLN A 15 -29.34 -47.89 27.80
CA GLN A 15 -30.49 -47.59 28.65
C GLN A 15 -30.40 -48.34 29.98
N LYS A 16 -30.14 -49.66 29.93
CA LYS A 16 -29.95 -50.48 31.13
C LYS A 16 -28.78 -50.01 31.99
N TYR A 17 -27.70 -49.51 31.39
CA TYR A 17 -26.60 -48.93 32.14
C TYR A 17 -27.06 -47.72 32.96
N ILE A 18 -27.78 -46.79 32.33
CA ILE A 18 -28.24 -45.55 32.96
C ILE A 18 -29.29 -45.86 34.05
N GLU A 19 -30.17 -46.85 33.83
CA GLU A 19 -31.19 -47.28 34.80
C GLU A 19 -30.61 -48.07 35.99
N SER A 20 -29.50 -48.78 35.80
CA SER A 20 -28.94 -49.64 36.85
C SER A 20 -28.28 -48.82 37.97
N ASN A 21 -28.64 -49.13 39.21
CA ASN A 21 -27.99 -48.60 40.42
C ASN A 21 -26.82 -49.48 40.91
N GLU A 22 -26.46 -50.53 40.17
CA GLU A 22 -25.32 -51.38 40.48
C GLU A 22 -23.99 -50.62 40.35
N ASN A 23 -22.93 -51.15 40.96
CA ASN A 23 -21.59 -50.61 40.89
C ASN A 23 -21.08 -50.51 39.44
N GLU A 24 -20.31 -49.45 39.14
CA GLU A 24 -19.80 -49.18 37.78
C GLU A 24 -19.11 -50.38 37.12
N ASP A 25 -18.34 -51.16 37.86
CA ASP A 25 -17.60 -52.33 37.35
C ASP A 25 -18.55 -53.44 36.90
N ALA A 26 -19.66 -53.64 37.63
CA ALA A 26 -20.64 -54.69 37.35
C ALA A 26 -21.43 -54.41 36.06
N LYS A 27 -21.68 -53.13 35.76
CA LYS A 27 -22.51 -52.71 34.62
C LYS A 27 -21.72 -52.17 33.43
N ARG A 28 -20.41 -51.92 33.55
CA ARG A 28 -19.56 -51.32 32.49
C ARG A 28 -19.68 -52.01 31.13
N GLN A 29 -19.81 -53.34 31.14
CA GLN A 29 -19.97 -54.15 29.93
C GLN A 29 -21.19 -53.77 29.09
N LEU A 30 -22.22 -53.14 29.69
CA LEU A 30 -23.41 -52.66 28.98
C LEU A 30 -23.13 -51.46 28.07
N LEU A 31 -22.03 -50.73 28.27
CA LEU A 31 -21.62 -49.61 27.42
C LEU A 31 -21.02 -50.08 26.10
N TYR A 32 -20.22 -51.15 26.15
CA TYR A 32 -19.35 -51.56 25.05
C TYR A 32 -20.07 -51.87 23.73
N PRO A 33 -21.27 -52.48 23.69
CA PRO A 33 -21.96 -52.76 22.43
C PRO A 33 -22.15 -51.51 21.56
N LEU A 34 -22.52 -50.37 22.16
CA LEU A 34 -22.73 -49.11 21.44
C LEU A 34 -21.44 -48.59 20.83
N PHE A 35 -20.38 -48.47 21.65
CA PHE A 35 -19.10 -47.93 21.20
C PHE A 35 -18.37 -48.84 20.23
N THR A 36 -18.43 -50.16 20.45
CA THR A 36 -17.89 -51.16 19.51
C THR A 36 -18.59 -51.07 18.17
N LYS A 37 -19.91 -50.80 18.14
CA LYS A 37 -20.63 -50.65 16.88
C LYS A 37 -20.35 -49.32 16.18
N LEU A 38 -20.21 -48.23 16.94
CA LEU A 38 -19.93 -46.89 16.42
C LEU A 38 -18.51 -46.78 15.86
N PHE A 39 -17.52 -47.22 16.63
CA PHE A 39 -16.10 -46.99 16.34
C PHE A 39 -15.35 -48.25 15.89
N LYS A 40 -16.02 -49.40 15.88
CA LYS A 40 -15.49 -50.69 15.41
C LYS A 40 -14.19 -51.04 16.12
N ASP A 41 -13.17 -51.37 15.36
CA ASP A 41 -11.82 -51.73 15.77
C ASP A 41 -11.05 -50.60 16.47
N LYS A 42 -11.52 -49.35 16.36
CA LYS A 42 -10.90 -48.20 17.04
C LYS A 42 -11.27 -48.09 18.52
N PHE A 43 -12.35 -48.73 18.94
CA PHE A 43 -12.79 -48.68 20.33
C PHE A 43 -11.95 -49.62 21.20
N SER A 44 -11.35 -49.07 22.25
CA SER A 44 -10.58 -49.82 23.23
C SER A 44 -11.21 -49.67 24.62
N ILE A 45 -11.22 -50.75 25.39
CA ILE A 45 -11.72 -50.78 26.78
C ILE A 45 -10.56 -50.77 27.77
N GLU A 46 -10.83 -50.73 29.08
CA GLU A 46 -9.80 -50.68 30.14
C GLU A 46 -8.67 -51.71 29.98
N SER A 47 -8.99 -52.94 29.56
CA SER A 47 -8.00 -54.01 29.34
C SER A 47 -7.20 -53.87 28.02
N GLY A 48 -7.50 -52.85 27.21
CA GLY A 48 -6.90 -52.60 25.92
C GLY A 48 -5.48 -52.05 26.01
N LYS A 49 -4.64 -52.45 25.06
CA LYS A 49 -3.29 -51.89 24.90
C LYS A 49 -3.47 -50.42 24.50
N ASN A 50 -3.02 -49.47 25.33
CA ASN A 50 -3.09 -48.01 25.14
C ASN A 50 -4.32 -47.27 25.73
N THR A 51 -5.15 -47.88 26.59
CA THR A 51 -6.23 -47.15 27.30
C THR A 51 -5.81 -46.61 28.66
N HIS A 52 -4.69 -47.09 29.21
CA HIS A 52 -4.09 -46.64 30.47
C HIS A 52 -5.07 -46.59 31.66
N GLY A 53 -6.06 -47.50 31.68
CA GLY A 53 -7.05 -47.60 32.75
C GLY A 53 -8.34 -46.79 32.53
N ALA A 54 -8.51 -46.13 31.38
CA ALA A 54 -9.78 -45.51 31.02
C ALA A 54 -10.85 -46.56 30.67
N ASP A 55 -12.10 -46.32 31.07
CA ASP A 55 -13.21 -47.27 30.89
C ASP A 55 -13.55 -47.53 29.43
N GLY A 56 -13.38 -46.51 28.58
CA GLY A 56 -13.44 -46.62 27.13
C GLY A 56 -12.66 -45.50 26.45
N TYR A 57 -12.04 -45.81 25.31
CA TYR A 57 -11.18 -44.87 24.59
C TYR A 57 -11.23 -45.10 23.08
N VAL A 58 -11.30 -44.01 22.33
CA VAL A 58 -11.13 -43.97 20.86
C VAL A 58 -10.13 -42.86 20.56
N GLU A 59 -8.96 -43.25 20.06
CA GLU A 59 -7.86 -42.32 19.79
C GLU A 59 -8.28 -41.16 18.87
N GLY A 60 -7.92 -39.94 19.26
CA GLY A 60 -8.24 -38.70 18.57
C GLY A 60 -9.68 -38.21 18.75
N GLN A 61 -10.58 -39.05 19.27
CA GLN A 61 -12.02 -38.77 19.32
C GLN A 61 -12.50 -38.59 20.75
N ILE A 62 -12.60 -39.66 21.54
CA ILE A 62 -13.31 -39.62 22.82
C ILE A 62 -12.67 -40.50 23.88
N ILE A 63 -12.74 -40.02 25.12
CA ILE A 63 -12.48 -40.80 26.33
C ILE A 63 -13.76 -40.92 27.16
N ILE A 64 -13.98 -42.09 27.75
CA ILE A 64 -15.20 -42.44 28.48
C ILE A 64 -14.82 -42.86 29.90
N GLU A 65 -15.53 -42.28 30.87
CA GLU A 65 -15.39 -42.59 32.29
C GLU A 65 -16.76 -43.00 32.87
N ALA A 66 -16.81 -44.24 33.35
CA ALA A 66 -17.94 -44.81 34.07
C ALA A 66 -17.85 -44.42 35.55
N LYS A 67 -18.99 -44.05 36.14
CA LYS A 67 -19.13 -43.81 37.58
C LYS A 67 -20.37 -44.50 38.14
N THR A 68 -20.35 -44.81 39.42
CA THR A 68 -21.43 -45.54 40.09
C THR A 68 -22.65 -44.63 40.27
N ASN A 69 -22.44 -43.40 40.75
CA ASN A 69 -23.50 -42.45 41.07
C ASN A 69 -23.29 -41.08 40.41
N TYR A 70 -24.38 -40.38 40.08
CA TYR A 70 -24.36 -39.00 39.58
C TYR A 70 -23.43 -38.08 40.39
N THR A 71 -23.42 -38.16 41.71
CA THR A 71 -22.59 -37.31 42.59
C THR A 71 -21.08 -37.35 42.30
N GLN A 72 -20.60 -38.37 41.57
CA GLN A 72 -19.20 -38.57 41.21
C GLN A 72 -18.84 -38.05 39.82
N TRP A 73 -19.76 -37.39 39.10
CA TRP A 73 -19.52 -36.96 37.72
C TRP A 73 -18.31 -36.02 37.59
N LEU A 74 -18.09 -35.16 38.57
CA LEU A 74 -16.99 -34.19 38.56
C LEU A 74 -15.64 -34.89 38.78
N ASP A 75 -15.61 -35.93 39.61
CA ASP A 75 -14.43 -36.78 39.79
C ASP A 75 -14.06 -37.45 38.45
N GLY A 76 -15.06 -38.02 37.76
CA GLY A 76 -14.90 -38.64 36.45
C GLY A 76 -14.46 -37.66 35.36
N PHE A 77 -14.98 -36.44 35.38
CA PHE A 77 -14.60 -35.39 34.44
C PHE A 77 -13.12 -35.01 34.55
N TYR A 78 -12.61 -34.79 35.77
CA TYR A 78 -11.19 -34.49 35.97
C TYR A 78 -10.29 -35.71 35.81
N GLN A 79 -10.78 -36.90 36.15
CA GLN A 79 -10.08 -38.16 35.85
C GLN A 79 -9.85 -38.28 34.33
N ALA A 80 -10.90 -38.04 33.53
CA ALA A 80 -10.82 -38.06 32.08
C ALA A 80 -9.81 -37.04 31.51
N LEU A 81 -9.75 -35.82 32.05
CA LEU A 81 -8.76 -34.81 31.61
C LEU A 81 -7.31 -35.19 31.95
N HIS A 82 -7.09 -35.87 33.08
CA HIS A 82 -5.74 -36.20 33.54
C HIS A 82 -5.03 -37.24 32.66
N TYR A 83 -5.75 -38.10 31.94
CA TYR A 83 -5.11 -39.08 31.04
C TYR A 83 -4.28 -38.41 29.94
N LYS A 84 -4.72 -37.27 29.40
CA LYS A 84 -3.94 -36.49 28.44
C LYS A 84 -2.61 -36.01 29.03
N LYS A 85 -2.63 -35.53 30.28
CA LYS A 85 -1.42 -35.05 30.96
C LYS A 85 -0.49 -36.19 31.36
N LYS A 86 -1.03 -37.26 31.95
CA LYS A 86 -0.24 -38.36 32.52
C LYS A 86 0.31 -39.31 31.46
N PHE A 87 -0.51 -39.68 30.47
CA PHE A 87 -0.19 -40.73 29.51
C PHE A 87 -0.14 -40.24 28.06
N GLY A 88 -0.41 -38.94 27.81
CA GLY A 88 -0.38 -38.38 26.45
C GLY A 88 -1.56 -38.81 25.57
N LEU A 89 -2.66 -39.32 26.16
CA LEU A 89 -3.81 -39.74 25.37
C LEU A 89 -4.40 -38.59 24.55
N SER A 90 -4.62 -38.85 23.27
CA SER A 90 -5.22 -37.91 22.32
C SER A 90 -6.72 -38.15 22.19
N TYR A 91 -7.54 -37.14 22.45
CA TYR A 91 -8.99 -37.14 22.29
C TYR A 91 -9.48 -35.70 22.20
N ASN A 92 -10.65 -35.48 21.59
CA ASN A 92 -11.26 -34.15 21.46
C ASN A 92 -12.51 -33.98 22.34
N SER A 93 -13.05 -35.09 22.85
CA SER A 93 -14.28 -35.15 23.63
C SER A 93 -14.13 -36.04 24.87
N ILE A 94 -14.90 -35.72 25.92
CA ILE A 94 -14.96 -36.47 27.17
C ILE A 94 -16.40 -36.89 27.40
N MET A 95 -16.63 -38.14 27.79
CA MET A 95 -17.93 -38.61 28.26
C MET A 95 -17.80 -39.16 29.67
N VAL A 96 -18.71 -38.73 30.55
CA VAL A 96 -18.87 -39.32 31.89
C VAL A 96 -20.29 -39.87 32.00
N ILE A 97 -20.42 -41.11 32.46
CA ILE A 97 -21.72 -41.80 32.52
C ILE A 97 -21.90 -42.57 33.83
N ALA A 98 -23.08 -42.43 34.44
CA ALA A 98 -23.42 -43.04 35.73
C ALA A 98 -24.92 -43.38 35.84
N HIS A 99 -25.35 -43.90 36.99
CA HIS A 99 -26.77 -44.11 37.27
C HIS A 99 -27.55 -42.78 37.16
N GLU A 100 -28.60 -42.78 36.33
CA GLU A 100 -29.44 -41.61 36.01
C GLU A 100 -28.66 -40.40 35.46
N PHE A 101 -27.47 -40.60 34.88
CA PHE A 101 -26.62 -39.50 34.43
C PHE A 101 -25.78 -39.82 33.19
N CYS A 102 -25.67 -38.85 32.29
CA CYS A 102 -24.70 -38.86 31.19
C CYS A 102 -24.34 -37.43 30.80
N ALA A 103 -23.05 -37.13 30.67
CA ALA A 103 -22.59 -35.86 30.14
C ALA A 103 -21.46 -36.06 29.14
N ILE A 104 -21.47 -35.22 28.09
CA ILE A 104 -20.45 -35.22 27.04
C ILE A 104 -19.94 -33.79 26.87
N TRP A 105 -18.63 -33.61 26.89
CA TRP A 105 -17.96 -32.33 26.68
C TRP A 105 -17.02 -32.40 25.49
N LYS A 106 -16.79 -31.25 24.85
CA LYS A 106 -15.65 -31.04 23.96
C LYS A 106 -14.56 -30.30 24.71
N ILE A 107 -13.30 -30.77 24.60
CA ILE A 107 -12.17 -30.19 25.33
C ILE A 107 -12.03 -28.68 25.04
N LYS A 108 -12.24 -28.26 23.80
CA LYS A 108 -12.12 -26.85 23.38
C LYS A 108 -13.16 -25.91 24.02
N ASN A 109 -14.27 -26.44 24.50
CA ASN A 109 -15.35 -25.65 25.11
C ASN A 109 -15.23 -25.60 26.64
N LEU A 110 -14.22 -26.26 27.22
CA LEU A 110 -14.07 -26.31 28.66
C LEU A 110 -13.64 -24.94 29.21
N PRO A 111 -14.17 -24.52 30.35
CA PRO A 111 -13.71 -23.31 31.02
C PRO A 111 -12.22 -23.37 31.30
N GLU A 112 -11.51 -22.25 31.09
CA GLU A 112 -10.06 -22.18 31.21
C GLU A 112 -9.54 -22.69 32.56
N PHE A 113 -10.21 -22.36 33.67
CA PHE A 113 -9.81 -22.81 35.00
C PHE A 113 -9.82 -24.36 35.13
N ALA A 114 -10.72 -25.05 34.43
CA ALA A 114 -10.82 -26.51 34.49
C ALA A 114 -9.67 -27.17 33.72
N VAL A 115 -9.24 -26.53 32.62
CA VAL A 115 -8.05 -26.94 31.87
C VAL A 115 -6.78 -26.66 32.69
N VAL A 116 -6.68 -25.48 33.32
CA VAL A 116 -5.53 -25.09 34.15
C VAL A 116 -5.37 -26.00 35.37
N ILE A 117 -6.45 -26.28 36.12
CA ILE A 117 -6.38 -27.15 37.31
C ILE A 117 -5.96 -28.58 36.93
N SER A 118 -6.42 -29.09 35.78
CA SER A 118 -5.98 -30.39 35.28
C SER A 118 -4.53 -30.37 34.77
N ASN A 119 -4.11 -29.29 34.11
CA ASN A 119 -2.75 -29.13 33.58
C ASN A 119 -1.72 -28.83 34.68
N THR A 120 -2.12 -28.48 35.89
CA THR A 120 -1.23 -28.22 37.03
C THR A 120 -1.16 -29.39 38.04
N ALA A 121 -2.06 -30.37 37.95
CA ALA A 121 -2.09 -31.55 38.82
C ALA A 121 -0.87 -32.48 38.66
N ASP A 122 -0.42 -33.18 39.71
CA ASP A 122 0.76 -34.06 39.63
C ASP A 122 0.56 -35.19 38.61
N ALA A 123 1.42 -35.24 37.58
CA ALA A 123 1.36 -36.26 36.52
C ALA A 123 1.64 -37.68 37.06
N ASN A 124 2.32 -37.83 38.19
CA ASN A 124 2.67 -39.14 38.74
C ASN A 124 1.49 -39.83 39.46
N MET A 125 0.54 -39.05 39.98
CA MET A 125 -0.62 -39.57 40.71
C MET A 125 -1.63 -40.27 39.79
N ALA A 126 -2.38 -41.23 40.32
CA ALA A 126 -3.38 -41.97 39.53
C ALA A 126 -4.52 -41.04 39.06
N PRO A 127 -5.04 -41.20 37.82
CA PRO A 127 -6.15 -40.37 37.31
C PRO A 127 -7.36 -40.29 38.22
N SER A 128 -7.76 -41.41 38.86
CA SER A 128 -8.87 -41.44 39.81
C SER A 128 -8.59 -40.66 41.10
N THR A 129 -7.34 -40.59 41.55
CA THR A 129 -6.92 -39.78 42.70
C THR A 129 -6.98 -38.29 42.36
N ILE A 130 -6.41 -37.90 41.21
CA ILE A 130 -6.47 -36.51 40.72
C ILE A 130 -7.90 -36.07 40.45
N GLY A 131 -8.74 -36.95 39.90
CA GLY A 131 -10.16 -36.69 39.69
C GLY A 131 -10.86 -36.21 40.96
N LYS A 132 -10.74 -37.00 42.04
CA LYS A 132 -11.32 -36.68 43.36
C LYS A 132 -10.71 -35.43 43.99
N GLU A 133 -9.40 -35.24 43.84
CA GLU A 133 -8.70 -34.07 44.41
C GLU A 133 -9.14 -32.78 43.72
N ASN A 134 -9.14 -32.75 42.39
CA ASN A 134 -9.54 -31.57 41.62
C ASN A 134 -11.03 -31.27 41.78
N ALA A 135 -11.88 -32.30 41.83
CA ALA A 135 -13.30 -32.11 42.11
C ALA A 135 -13.55 -31.42 43.47
N ARG A 136 -12.78 -31.78 44.52
CA ARG A 136 -12.86 -31.11 45.84
C ARG A 136 -12.34 -29.68 45.81
N LYS A 137 -11.34 -29.39 44.97
CA LYS A 137 -10.76 -28.05 44.81
C LYS A 137 -11.64 -27.11 43.98
N THR A 138 -12.54 -27.64 43.17
CA THR A 138 -13.41 -26.83 42.30
C THR A 138 -14.53 -26.15 43.10
N ALA A 139 -14.50 -24.82 43.13
CA ALA A 139 -15.50 -24.00 43.82
C ALA A 139 -16.91 -24.16 43.18
N LYS A 140 -17.97 -24.00 43.99
CA LYS A 140 -19.37 -24.16 43.52
C LYS A 140 -19.74 -23.37 42.25
N PRO A 141 -19.34 -22.10 42.06
CA PRO A 141 -19.63 -21.37 40.82
C PRO A 141 -18.95 -21.98 39.60
N ASN A 142 -17.74 -22.52 39.78
CA ASN A 142 -16.97 -23.16 38.73
C ASN A 142 -17.59 -24.51 38.31
N ILE A 143 -18.21 -25.23 39.24
CA ILE A 143 -18.96 -26.46 38.93
C ILE A 143 -20.11 -26.15 37.94
N LEU A 144 -20.79 -25.02 38.12
CA LEU A 144 -21.87 -24.60 37.21
C LEU A 144 -21.34 -24.32 35.80
N LEU A 145 -20.20 -23.63 35.67
CA LEU A 145 -19.57 -23.35 34.38
C LEU A 145 -19.13 -24.62 33.64
N ILE A 146 -18.65 -25.65 34.36
CA ILE A 146 -18.34 -26.95 33.75
C ILE A 146 -19.61 -27.63 33.24
N LYS A 147 -20.70 -27.53 33.99
CA LYS A 147 -22.00 -28.08 33.60
C LYS A 147 -22.56 -27.38 32.35
N GLU A 148 -22.49 -26.05 32.30
CA GLU A 148 -22.94 -25.25 31.15
C GLU A 148 -22.09 -25.50 29.89
N ALA A 149 -20.82 -25.89 30.05
CA ALA A 149 -19.93 -26.22 28.94
C ALA A 149 -20.20 -27.61 28.30
N ALA A 150 -21.07 -28.42 28.88
CA ALA A 150 -21.38 -29.74 28.36
C ALA A 150 -22.17 -29.64 27.05
N GLN A 151 -21.72 -30.37 26.02
CA GLN A 151 -22.45 -30.51 24.76
C GLN A 151 -23.74 -31.31 24.95
N TYR A 152 -23.72 -32.27 25.87
CA TYR A 152 -24.89 -33.03 26.28
C TYR A 152 -24.88 -33.18 27.79
N TRP A 153 -26.05 -33.03 28.41
CA TRP A 153 -26.21 -33.14 29.85
C TRP A 153 -27.57 -33.77 30.19
N LEU A 154 -27.51 -34.95 30.82
CA LEU A 154 -28.63 -35.66 31.41
C LEU A 154 -28.34 -35.86 32.90
N ASP A 155 -29.24 -35.43 33.78
CA ASP A 155 -29.10 -35.65 35.22
C ASP A 155 -30.37 -36.21 35.89
N PRO A 156 -30.31 -36.66 37.16
CA PRO A 156 -31.40 -37.41 37.78
C PRO A 156 -32.75 -36.70 37.85
N LYS A 157 -32.77 -35.36 37.87
CA LYS A 157 -34.04 -34.60 37.90
C LYS A 157 -34.77 -34.71 36.56
N ASP A 158 -34.05 -34.90 35.46
CA ASP A 158 -34.64 -35.01 34.14
C ASP A 158 -35.42 -36.32 33.97
N LEU A 159 -35.16 -37.33 34.80
CA LEU A 159 -35.77 -38.67 34.71
C LEU A 159 -36.88 -38.92 35.75
N LYS A 160 -37.16 -37.95 36.63
CA LYS A 160 -38.18 -38.03 37.71
C LYS A 160 -39.45 -37.26 37.35
N GLY A 161 -40.63 -37.78 37.70
CA GLY A 161 -41.94 -37.17 37.44
C GLY A 161 -42.78 -37.85 36.35
N GLU A 162 -43.89 -37.22 35.93
CA GLU A 162 -44.72 -37.67 34.80
C GLU A 162 -44.21 -37.12 33.46
N LEU A 163 -44.32 -37.87 32.37
CA LEU A 163 -43.83 -37.48 31.02
C LEU A 163 -44.41 -36.14 30.54
N PHE A 164 -45.67 -35.83 30.88
CA PHE A 164 -46.34 -34.58 30.52
C PHE A 164 -45.97 -33.38 31.41
N GLN A 165 -45.17 -33.60 32.46
CA GLN A 165 -44.67 -32.58 33.39
C GLN A 165 -43.16 -32.32 33.25
N GLY A 166 -42.52 -32.81 32.17
CA GLY A 166 -41.12 -32.50 31.85
C GLY A 166 -40.13 -33.64 32.08
N LYS A 167 -40.57 -34.86 32.43
CA LYS A 167 -39.71 -36.04 32.47
C LYS A 167 -39.23 -36.41 31.06
N LYS A 168 -37.91 -36.45 30.87
CA LYS A 168 -37.27 -36.92 29.64
C LYS A 168 -37.43 -38.44 29.51
N SER A 169 -37.76 -38.89 28.30
CA SER A 169 -37.85 -40.31 27.96
C SER A 169 -36.43 -40.86 27.75
N LEU A 170 -36.03 -41.86 28.52
CA LEU A 170 -34.68 -42.44 28.39
C LEU A 170 -34.44 -43.07 27.01
N ILE A 171 -35.50 -43.53 26.34
CA ILE A 171 -35.44 -43.96 24.94
C ILE A 171 -34.97 -42.79 24.08
N THR A 172 -35.62 -41.63 24.17
CA THR A 172 -35.24 -40.42 23.42
C THR A 172 -33.83 -39.96 23.77
N GLU A 173 -33.47 -39.95 25.05
CA GLU A 173 -32.16 -39.50 25.51
C GLU A 173 -31.02 -40.40 25.00
N THR A 174 -31.21 -41.73 24.95
CA THR A 174 -30.20 -42.63 24.39
C THR A 174 -30.00 -42.43 22.88
N TYR A 175 -31.04 -42.06 22.12
CA TYR A 175 -30.90 -41.65 20.72
C TYR A 175 -30.17 -40.31 20.57
N GLU A 176 -30.42 -39.33 21.45
CA GLU A 176 -29.68 -38.05 21.44
C GLU A 176 -28.20 -38.26 21.79
N ILE A 177 -27.89 -39.13 22.75
CA ILE A 177 -26.51 -39.56 23.05
C ILE A 177 -25.86 -40.17 21.79
N LEU A 178 -26.53 -41.11 21.12
CA LEU A 178 -26.05 -41.70 19.86
C LEU A 178 -25.83 -40.65 18.77
N LYS A 179 -26.71 -39.66 18.66
CA LYS A 179 -26.57 -38.56 17.71
C LYS A 179 -25.34 -37.72 18.01
N VAL A 180 -25.06 -37.41 19.27
CA VAL A 180 -23.82 -36.71 19.67
C VAL A 180 -22.59 -37.56 19.33
N LEU A 181 -22.63 -38.86 19.64
CA LEU A 181 -21.50 -39.78 19.42
C LEU A 181 -21.21 -40.07 17.93
N THR A 182 -22.23 -40.08 17.07
CA THR A 182 -22.07 -40.24 15.61
C THR A 182 -21.44 -39.02 14.93
N HIS A 183 -21.40 -37.86 15.61
CA HIS A 183 -20.87 -36.60 15.08
C HIS A 183 -19.63 -36.10 15.84
N LEU A 184 -18.87 -37.01 16.48
CA LEU A 184 -17.61 -36.66 17.15
C LEU A 184 -16.49 -36.25 16.17
N ASP A 185 -16.53 -36.80 14.94
CA ASP A 185 -15.52 -36.65 13.87
C ASP A 185 -15.83 -35.54 12.84
N SER A 186 -16.99 -34.89 12.87
CA SER A 186 -17.36 -33.93 11.83
C SER A 186 -16.68 -32.57 12.04
N GLU A 187 -15.35 -32.51 11.92
CA GLU A 187 -14.64 -31.24 11.81
C GLU A 187 -14.70 -30.74 10.37
N ARG A 188 -15.73 -29.94 10.08
CA ARG A 188 -15.59 -28.95 9.02
C ARG A 188 -14.43 -28.03 9.38
N ILE A 189 -13.55 -27.75 8.42
CA ILE A 189 -12.43 -26.82 8.59
C ILE A 189 -12.97 -25.39 8.47
N GLN A 190 -12.70 -24.56 9.47
CA GLN A 190 -13.10 -23.16 9.42
C GLN A 190 -12.25 -22.41 8.39
N VAL A 191 -12.91 -21.76 7.45
CA VAL A 191 -12.36 -20.72 6.59
C VAL A 191 -12.37 -19.39 7.38
N ASN A 192 -11.20 -18.80 7.56
CA ASN A 192 -10.94 -17.63 8.39
C ASN A 192 -9.99 -16.64 7.68
N LYS A 193 -9.66 -15.54 8.37
CA LYS A 193 -8.81 -14.45 7.85
C LYS A 193 -7.42 -14.86 7.33
N HIS A 194 -6.91 -16.01 7.75
CA HIS A 194 -5.56 -16.50 7.41
C HIS A 194 -5.55 -17.54 6.28
N ASN A 195 -6.63 -18.30 6.09
CA ASN A 195 -6.65 -19.42 5.14
C ASN A 195 -7.65 -19.25 3.98
N PHE A 196 -8.48 -18.21 3.96
CA PHE A 196 -9.52 -18.07 2.92
C PHE A 196 -8.96 -17.93 1.49
N ILE A 197 -7.83 -17.22 1.28
CA ILE A 197 -7.19 -17.15 -0.04
C ILE A 197 -6.76 -18.55 -0.50
N HIS A 198 -6.21 -19.36 0.41
CA HIS A 198 -5.85 -20.74 0.11
C HIS A 198 -7.08 -21.62 -0.19
N ALA A 199 -8.22 -21.37 0.47
CA ALA A 199 -9.47 -22.03 0.15
C ALA A 199 -9.95 -21.68 -1.28
N ILE A 200 -9.79 -20.42 -1.71
CA ILE A 200 -10.13 -19.99 -3.08
C ILE A 200 -9.17 -20.59 -4.11
N GLU A 201 -7.87 -20.67 -3.80
CA GLU A 201 -6.89 -21.33 -4.68
C GLU A 201 -7.26 -22.80 -4.93
N ARG A 202 -7.76 -23.50 -3.90
CA ARG A 202 -8.29 -24.87 -4.03
C ARG A 202 -9.58 -24.94 -4.84
N LEU A 203 -10.41 -23.89 -4.82
CA LEU A 203 -11.63 -23.84 -5.63
C LEU A 203 -11.34 -23.78 -7.13
N LYS A 204 -10.19 -23.25 -7.57
CA LYS A 204 -9.81 -23.13 -8.99
C LYS A 204 -9.92 -24.44 -9.77
N LEU A 205 -9.66 -25.57 -9.12
CA LEU A 205 -9.77 -26.90 -9.74
C LEU A 205 -11.16 -27.16 -10.34
N PHE A 206 -12.21 -26.54 -9.80
CA PHE A 206 -13.60 -26.83 -10.12
C PHE A 206 -14.20 -25.96 -11.24
N PHE A 207 -13.46 -24.97 -11.74
CA PHE A 207 -13.93 -23.95 -12.70
C PHE A 207 -13.03 -23.85 -13.93
N GLU A 208 -13.54 -23.31 -15.03
CA GLU A 208 -12.78 -23.20 -16.29
C GLU A 208 -11.75 -22.07 -16.21
N THR A 209 -12.09 -21.00 -15.48
CA THR A 209 -11.20 -19.84 -15.28
C THR A 209 -10.99 -19.53 -13.80
N PRO A 210 -9.83 -18.95 -13.41
CA PRO A 210 -9.59 -18.55 -12.02
C PRO A 210 -10.64 -17.56 -11.48
N ILE A 211 -11.10 -16.62 -12.31
CA ILE A 211 -12.10 -15.62 -11.94
C ILE A 211 -13.46 -16.23 -11.57
N GLU A 212 -13.88 -17.32 -12.23
CA GLU A 212 -15.10 -18.05 -11.87
C GLU A 212 -15.02 -18.67 -10.47
N ALA A 213 -13.85 -19.17 -10.07
CA ALA A 213 -13.64 -19.69 -8.71
C ALA A 213 -13.77 -18.59 -7.65
N VAL A 214 -13.27 -17.39 -7.95
CA VAL A 214 -13.45 -16.20 -7.11
C VAL A 214 -14.94 -15.85 -7.02
N HIS A 215 -15.65 -15.75 -8.14
CA HIS A 215 -17.09 -15.47 -8.14
C HIS A 215 -17.90 -16.50 -7.37
N ALA A 216 -17.56 -17.78 -7.50
CA ALA A 216 -18.21 -18.86 -6.77
C ALA A 216 -18.00 -18.73 -5.27
N PHE A 217 -16.76 -18.45 -4.82
CA PHE A 217 -16.49 -18.20 -3.40
C PHE A 217 -17.39 -17.08 -2.85
N TYR A 218 -17.43 -15.93 -3.52
CA TYR A 218 -18.25 -14.80 -3.08
C TYR A 218 -19.77 -15.01 -3.22
N SER A 219 -20.21 -15.94 -4.08
CA SER A 219 -21.61 -16.39 -4.10
C SER A 219 -21.98 -17.24 -2.88
N ILE A 220 -21.04 -18.01 -2.33
CA ILE A 220 -21.35 -19.00 -1.28
C ILE A 220 -21.13 -18.45 0.12
N ILE A 221 -20.18 -17.52 0.33
CA ILE A 221 -19.83 -17.06 1.69
C ILE A 221 -21.01 -16.60 2.56
N PRO A 222 -22.08 -15.93 2.05
CA PRO A 222 -23.19 -15.51 2.89
C PRO A 222 -24.06 -16.69 3.37
N TYR A 223 -23.87 -17.87 2.79
CA TYR A 223 -24.65 -19.09 2.99
C TYR A 223 -23.82 -20.26 3.52
N TRP A 224 -22.49 -20.10 3.65
CA TRP A 224 -21.56 -21.18 3.93
C TRP A 224 -21.23 -21.29 5.42
N ASP A 225 -22.15 -21.87 6.19
CA ASP A 225 -21.99 -22.12 7.62
C ASP A 225 -21.72 -23.61 7.94
N ILE A 226 -21.68 -23.93 9.23
CA ILE A 226 -21.37 -25.27 9.73
C ILE A 226 -22.39 -26.35 9.31
N THR A 227 -23.58 -25.95 8.86
CA THR A 227 -24.67 -26.83 8.42
C THR A 227 -24.76 -26.96 6.91
N SER A 228 -23.92 -26.24 6.13
CA SER A 228 -24.15 -26.10 4.70
C SER A 228 -23.96 -27.39 3.87
N SER A 229 -24.88 -27.71 2.97
CA SER A 229 -24.76 -28.84 2.04
C SER A 229 -24.88 -28.40 0.59
N VAL A 230 -24.55 -29.29 -0.35
CA VAL A 230 -24.76 -29.03 -1.78
C VAL A 230 -26.08 -29.62 -2.24
N ALA A 231 -26.87 -28.86 -2.98
CA ALA A 231 -28.02 -29.34 -3.73
C ALA A 231 -27.78 -29.25 -5.22
N GLU A 232 -28.22 -30.28 -5.94
CA GLU A 232 -28.04 -30.42 -7.37
C GLU A 232 -29.30 -29.98 -8.10
N ASN A 233 -29.13 -29.23 -9.20
CA ASN A 233 -30.21 -28.99 -10.14
C ASN A 233 -30.03 -29.95 -11.34
N GLU A 234 -30.86 -30.99 -11.39
CA GLU A 234 -30.80 -32.03 -12.42
C GLU A 234 -31.07 -31.50 -13.84
N ILE A 235 -31.66 -30.30 -13.97
CA ILE A 235 -32.08 -29.72 -15.25
C ILE A 235 -31.00 -28.79 -15.85
N SER A 236 -30.21 -28.10 -15.01
CA SER A 236 -29.29 -27.03 -15.46
C SER A 236 -27.80 -27.36 -15.32
N GLU A 237 -27.43 -28.55 -14.85
CA GLU A 237 -26.04 -28.93 -14.51
C GLU A 237 -25.36 -27.96 -13.52
N THR A 238 -26.14 -27.18 -12.77
CA THR A 238 -25.66 -26.26 -11.73
C THR A 238 -25.87 -26.84 -10.34
N ILE A 239 -25.16 -26.27 -9.37
CA ILE A 239 -25.27 -26.61 -7.97
C ILE A 239 -25.59 -25.37 -7.13
N ARG A 240 -26.24 -25.58 -5.98
CA ARG A 240 -26.48 -24.54 -4.96
C ARG A 240 -25.97 -24.97 -3.61
N ILE A 241 -25.55 -24.00 -2.82
CA ILE A 241 -25.21 -24.21 -1.42
C ILE A 241 -26.43 -23.92 -0.58
N ILE A 242 -26.86 -24.90 0.21
CA ILE A 242 -27.92 -24.79 1.19
C ILE A 242 -27.27 -24.54 2.54
N GLY A 243 -27.55 -23.41 3.19
CA GLY A 243 -27.03 -23.06 4.52
C GLY A 243 -28.11 -22.84 5.56
N PHE A 244 -27.70 -22.54 6.78
CA PHE A 244 -28.55 -22.16 7.92
C PHE A 244 -29.63 -23.19 8.21
N SER A 245 -29.24 -24.47 8.25
CA SER A 245 -30.13 -25.61 8.45
C SER A 245 -31.27 -25.68 7.42
N GLY A 246 -30.96 -25.40 6.16
CA GLY A 246 -31.95 -25.47 5.07
C GLY A 246 -32.71 -24.18 4.81
N LYS A 247 -32.41 -23.08 5.52
CA LYS A 247 -33.18 -21.83 5.46
C LYS A 247 -32.73 -20.86 4.39
N LYS A 248 -31.49 -20.95 3.92
CA LYS A 248 -30.93 -20.03 2.92
C LYS A 248 -30.21 -20.79 1.82
N PHE A 249 -30.18 -20.20 0.62
CA PHE A 249 -29.66 -20.81 -0.60
C PHE A 249 -28.80 -19.80 -1.35
N SER A 250 -27.67 -20.26 -1.90
CA SER A 250 -26.89 -19.46 -2.85
C SER A 250 -27.56 -19.38 -4.21
N ASP A 251 -27.07 -18.47 -5.05
CA ASP A 251 -27.31 -18.51 -6.50
C ASP A 251 -26.80 -19.83 -7.11
N ASP A 252 -27.28 -20.15 -8.32
CA ASP A 252 -26.79 -21.29 -9.09
C ASP A 252 -25.33 -21.11 -9.51
N ILE A 253 -24.51 -22.13 -9.26
CA ILE A 253 -23.08 -22.14 -9.56
C ILE A 253 -22.82 -23.23 -10.59
N LYS A 254 -22.17 -22.86 -11.70
CA LYS A 254 -21.71 -23.80 -12.72
C LYS A 254 -20.32 -24.31 -12.34
N ILE A 255 -20.14 -25.63 -12.31
CA ILE A 255 -18.84 -26.29 -12.04
C ILE A 255 -18.51 -27.27 -13.15
N ILE A 256 -17.24 -27.63 -13.31
CA ILE A 256 -16.83 -28.66 -14.27
C ILE A 256 -17.42 -30.02 -13.83
N PRO A 257 -18.22 -30.71 -14.65
CA PRO A 257 -19.00 -31.88 -14.23
C PRO A 257 -18.17 -33.01 -13.58
N LYS A 258 -16.93 -33.23 -14.05
CA LYS A 258 -16.06 -34.30 -13.55
C LYS A 258 -15.62 -34.13 -12.09
N TYR A 259 -15.66 -32.91 -11.54
CA TYR A 259 -15.21 -32.63 -10.18
C TYR A 259 -16.36 -32.40 -9.19
N LYS A 260 -17.59 -32.76 -9.57
CA LYS A 260 -18.79 -32.53 -8.76
C LYS A 260 -18.72 -33.17 -7.38
N LYS A 261 -18.24 -34.41 -7.29
CA LYS A 261 -18.10 -35.12 -6.01
C LYS A 261 -17.06 -34.46 -5.11
N GLU A 262 -15.94 -34.04 -5.68
CA GLU A 262 -14.85 -33.35 -4.99
C GLU A 262 -15.29 -31.96 -4.51
N PHE A 263 -16.07 -31.23 -5.32
CA PHE A 263 -16.65 -29.94 -4.94
C PHE A 263 -17.63 -30.11 -3.77
N THR A 264 -18.55 -31.07 -3.84
CA THR A 264 -19.48 -31.36 -2.74
C THR A 264 -18.73 -31.67 -1.44
N LYS A 265 -17.72 -32.55 -1.53
CA LYS A 265 -16.84 -32.83 -0.38
C LYS A 265 -16.12 -31.57 0.11
N PHE A 266 -15.62 -30.71 -0.78
CA PHE A 266 -14.93 -29.48 -0.41
C PHE A 266 -15.83 -28.55 0.41
N ILE A 267 -17.08 -28.35 -0.03
CA ILE A 267 -18.05 -27.49 0.66
C ILE A 267 -18.47 -28.09 2.00
N GLU A 268 -18.78 -29.39 2.04
CA GLU A 268 -19.32 -30.05 3.23
C GLU A 268 -18.26 -30.33 4.30
N THR A 269 -16.98 -30.21 3.96
CA THR A 269 -15.84 -30.34 4.90
C THR A 269 -15.29 -29.00 5.36
N GLN A 270 -15.90 -27.88 4.99
CA GLN A 270 -15.46 -26.54 5.36
C GLN A 270 -16.65 -25.64 5.75
N TYR A 271 -16.38 -24.56 6.48
CA TYR A 271 -17.41 -23.57 6.85
C TYR A 271 -16.80 -22.19 7.14
N ILE A 272 -17.60 -21.13 7.02
CA ILE A 272 -17.24 -19.79 7.50
C ILE A 272 -17.99 -19.52 8.81
N PHE A 273 -17.27 -18.98 9.80
CA PHE A 273 -17.87 -18.42 11.00
C PHE A 273 -17.78 -16.90 10.92
N THR A 274 -18.93 -16.22 11.00
CA THR A 274 -19.01 -14.77 11.12
C THR A 274 -19.42 -14.39 12.53
N ASN A 275 -18.76 -13.38 13.09
CA ASN A 275 -19.08 -12.81 14.40
C ASN A 275 -18.77 -11.31 14.39
N GLU A 276 -19.83 -10.50 14.46
CA GLU A 276 -19.75 -9.04 14.38
C GLU A 276 -18.86 -8.43 15.49
N GLY A 277 -18.86 -9.01 16.69
CA GLY A 277 -18.03 -8.54 17.81
C GLY A 277 -16.52 -8.79 17.64
N SER A 278 -16.13 -9.64 16.68
CA SER A 278 -14.72 -9.97 16.37
C SER A 278 -14.20 -9.30 15.09
N GLY A 279 -15.05 -8.55 14.38
CA GLY A 279 -14.73 -7.95 13.08
C GLY A 279 -14.70 -8.93 11.90
N LEU A 280 -14.89 -10.24 12.13
CA LEU A 280 -15.03 -11.27 11.08
C LEU A 280 -16.48 -11.30 10.56
N THR A 281 -16.81 -10.41 9.63
CA THR A 281 -18.13 -10.35 8.98
C THR A 281 -18.08 -10.92 7.56
N VAL A 282 -19.24 -11.11 6.92
CA VAL A 282 -19.29 -11.43 5.48
C VAL A 282 -18.60 -10.31 4.67
N ASP A 283 -18.85 -9.06 5.05
CA ASP A 283 -18.27 -7.86 4.44
C ASP A 283 -16.73 -7.81 4.55
N TYR A 284 -16.15 -8.35 5.63
CA TYR A 284 -14.69 -8.48 5.77
C TYR A 284 -14.06 -9.28 4.63
N TYR A 285 -14.71 -10.36 4.17
CA TYR A 285 -14.20 -11.14 3.04
C TYR A 285 -14.39 -10.38 1.72
N PHE A 286 -15.53 -9.70 1.55
CA PHE A 286 -15.79 -8.88 0.36
C PHE A 286 -14.82 -7.72 0.22
N SER A 287 -14.44 -7.06 1.33
CA SER A 287 -13.50 -5.93 1.30
C SER A 287 -12.07 -6.32 0.87
N ARG A 288 -11.76 -7.62 0.93
CA ARG A 288 -10.48 -8.21 0.51
C ARG A 288 -10.54 -8.90 -0.86
N PHE A 289 -11.63 -8.73 -1.61
CA PHE A 289 -11.78 -9.26 -2.99
C PHE A 289 -10.57 -8.94 -3.88
N ASP A 290 -9.97 -7.79 -3.64
CA ASP A 290 -8.85 -7.23 -4.40
C ASP A 290 -7.54 -7.94 -4.14
N GLU A 291 -7.35 -8.31 -2.87
CA GLU A 291 -6.24 -9.16 -2.45
C GLU A 291 -6.40 -10.56 -3.02
N VAL A 292 -7.63 -11.07 -3.05
CA VAL A 292 -7.93 -12.36 -3.69
C VAL A 292 -7.61 -12.31 -5.18
N LEU A 293 -8.14 -11.34 -5.94
CA LEU A 293 -7.88 -11.25 -7.38
C LEU A 293 -6.39 -11.13 -7.69
N ALA A 294 -5.65 -10.29 -6.96
CA ALA A 294 -4.22 -10.11 -7.18
C ALA A 294 -3.40 -11.38 -6.94
N VAL A 295 -3.89 -12.31 -6.12
CA VAL A 295 -3.22 -13.59 -5.85
C VAL A 295 -3.69 -14.69 -6.81
N ILE A 296 -5.01 -14.77 -7.05
CA ILE A 296 -5.64 -15.84 -7.81
C ILE A 296 -5.50 -15.65 -9.32
N ASP A 297 -5.57 -14.39 -9.79
CA ASP A 297 -5.49 -14.00 -11.20
C ASP A 297 -4.75 -12.65 -11.38
N PRO A 298 -3.41 -12.62 -11.17
CA PRO A 298 -2.62 -11.40 -11.27
C PRO A 298 -2.61 -10.79 -12.68
N GLU A 299 -2.72 -11.61 -13.73
CA GLU A 299 -2.76 -11.14 -15.11
C GLU A 299 -4.08 -10.41 -15.41
N TYR A 300 -5.22 -10.90 -14.89
CA TYR A 300 -6.50 -10.19 -15.01
C TYR A 300 -6.45 -8.79 -14.38
N VAL A 301 -5.84 -8.67 -13.19
CA VAL A 301 -5.68 -7.37 -12.51
C VAL A 301 -4.79 -6.42 -13.33
N LYS A 302 -3.68 -6.93 -13.88
CA LYS A 302 -2.75 -6.16 -14.71
C LYS A 302 -3.38 -5.72 -16.04
N GLN A 303 -4.15 -6.60 -16.68
CA GLN A 303 -4.83 -6.33 -17.94
C GLN A 303 -5.87 -5.22 -17.78
N HIS A 304 -6.70 -5.29 -16.73
CA HIS A 304 -7.82 -4.37 -16.54
C HIS A 304 -7.46 -3.12 -15.71
N GLY A 305 -6.22 -3.00 -15.24
CA GLY A 305 -5.72 -1.83 -14.53
C GLY A 305 -6.51 -1.51 -13.26
N ILE A 306 -6.86 -2.54 -12.49
CA ILE A 306 -7.76 -2.39 -11.34
C ILE A 306 -7.01 -1.81 -10.15
N PHE A 307 -7.45 -0.65 -9.66
CA PHE A 307 -6.89 0.02 -8.48
C PHE A 307 -7.88 -0.01 -7.33
N PHE A 308 -7.38 -0.28 -6.13
CA PHE A 308 -8.23 -0.52 -4.99
C PHE A 308 -7.88 0.40 -3.83
N THR A 309 -8.92 0.91 -3.18
CA THR A 309 -8.81 1.74 -1.99
C THR A 309 -8.82 0.86 -0.75
N ASP A 310 -7.84 1.06 0.14
CA ASP A 310 -7.78 0.40 1.44
C ASP A 310 -9.06 0.65 2.26
N ASP A 311 -9.61 -0.39 2.88
CA ASP A 311 -10.89 -0.32 3.61
C ASP A 311 -10.85 0.68 4.78
N ASN A 312 -9.75 0.70 5.55
CA ASN A 312 -9.62 1.66 6.66
C ASN A 312 -9.45 3.09 6.15
N LEU A 313 -8.73 3.28 5.04
CA LEU A 313 -8.65 4.59 4.40
C LEU A 313 -10.01 5.04 3.85
N SER A 314 -10.80 4.13 3.26
CA SER A 314 -12.18 4.41 2.83
C SER A 314 -13.05 4.87 4.00
N LYS A 315 -13.00 4.17 5.14
CA LYS A 315 -13.73 4.57 6.36
C LYS A 315 -13.27 5.91 6.90
N PHE A 316 -11.96 6.16 6.92
CA PHE A 316 -11.39 7.44 7.32
C PHE A 316 -11.83 8.58 6.39
N ALA A 317 -11.83 8.37 5.07
CA ALA A 317 -12.29 9.38 4.11
C ALA A 317 -13.77 9.75 4.31
N LEU A 318 -14.61 8.76 4.63
CA LEU A 318 -16.03 8.96 4.90
C LEU A 318 -16.27 9.62 6.25
N TRP A 319 -15.51 9.26 7.29
CA TRP A 319 -15.50 9.98 8.57
C TRP A 319 -15.02 11.42 8.39
N PHE A 320 -13.99 11.65 7.58
CA PHE A 320 -13.48 12.99 7.29
C PHE A 320 -14.54 13.83 6.57
N ALA A 321 -15.14 13.29 5.50
CA ALA A 321 -16.28 13.91 4.83
C ALA A 321 -17.45 14.15 5.79
N LYS A 322 -17.63 13.26 6.79
CA LYS A 322 -18.67 13.40 7.80
C LYS A 322 -18.60 14.73 8.53
N ASN A 323 -17.43 15.04 9.04
CA ASN A 323 -17.23 16.21 9.88
C ASN A 323 -17.23 17.53 9.11
N GLU A 324 -17.20 17.47 7.76
CA GLU A 324 -17.12 18.68 6.93
C GLU A 324 -18.46 19.05 6.27
N VAL A 325 -19.25 18.08 5.81
CA VAL A 325 -20.42 18.34 4.93
C VAL A 325 -21.68 17.54 5.27
N PHE A 326 -21.67 16.68 6.29
CA PHE A 326 -22.48 15.46 6.29
C PHE A 326 -23.77 15.47 7.09
N GLU A 327 -24.05 16.55 7.83
CA GLU A 327 -25.45 16.83 8.19
C GLU A 327 -26.34 16.89 6.93
N SER A 328 -25.75 17.12 5.74
CA SER A 328 -26.48 17.17 4.47
C SER A 328 -26.42 15.90 3.60
N ILE A 329 -25.34 15.10 3.61
CA ILE A 329 -25.14 14.03 2.60
C ILE A 329 -26.17 12.90 2.70
N HIS A 330 -26.38 12.40 3.92
CA HIS A 330 -27.22 11.24 4.16
C HIS A 330 -28.69 11.44 3.75
N GLU A 331 -29.18 12.70 3.75
CA GLU A 331 -30.57 13.04 3.46
C GLU A 331 -30.77 13.75 2.13
N ASN A 332 -29.83 14.61 1.72
CA ASN A 332 -30.05 15.51 0.60
C ASN A 332 -29.48 14.99 -0.73
N TYR A 333 -28.77 13.87 -0.72
CA TYR A 333 -28.03 13.40 -1.89
C TYR A 333 -28.33 11.94 -2.24
N VAL A 334 -28.13 11.62 -3.52
CA VAL A 334 -27.87 10.25 -3.97
C VAL A 334 -26.37 10.11 -4.19
N VAL A 335 -25.75 9.15 -3.50
CA VAL A 335 -24.30 8.92 -3.61
C VAL A 335 -24.04 8.11 -4.87
N PHE A 336 -23.11 8.54 -5.71
CA PHE A 336 -22.78 7.87 -6.95
C PHE A 336 -21.28 7.57 -7.03
N ASP A 337 -20.95 6.29 -7.17
CA ASP A 337 -19.60 5.84 -7.51
C ASP A 337 -19.57 5.34 -8.96
N PRO A 338 -19.02 6.14 -9.90
CA PRO A 338 -18.93 5.75 -11.31
C PRO A 338 -17.83 4.72 -11.63
N ALA A 339 -16.94 4.43 -10.69
CA ALA A 339 -15.83 3.49 -10.84
C ALA A 339 -15.70 2.65 -9.55
N GLY A 340 -16.74 1.87 -9.29
CA GLY A 340 -16.94 1.18 -8.03
C GLY A 340 -15.79 0.25 -7.62
N GLY A 341 -15.02 -0.29 -8.57
CA GLY A 341 -13.94 -1.22 -8.28
C GLY A 341 -14.42 -2.41 -7.44
N SER A 342 -13.98 -2.49 -6.18
CA SER A 342 -14.40 -3.50 -5.20
C SER A 342 -15.55 -3.08 -4.30
N GLY A 343 -16.00 -1.84 -4.44
CA GLY A 343 -17.05 -1.22 -3.66
C GLY A 343 -16.62 -0.77 -2.27
N ASN A 344 -15.34 -0.88 -1.87
CA ASN A 344 -14.88 -0.48 -0.53
C ASN A 344 -15.31 0.96 -0.21
N LEU A 345 -15.00 1.93 -1.07
CA LEU A 345 -15.30 3.33 -0.78
C LEU A 345 -16.80 3.61 -0.56
N ILE A 346 -17.69 2.96 -1.31
CA ILE A 346 -19.14 3.21 -1.21
C ILE A 346 -19.86 2.32 -0.19
N SER A 347 -19.28 1.20 0.22
CA SER A 347 -19.88 0.25 1.18
C SER A 347 -19.40 0.42 2.62
N SER A 348 -18.19 0.97 2.84
CA SER A 348 -17.53 0.93 4.14
C SER A 348 -18.19 1.78 5.26
N TYR A 349 -19.13 2.69 4.94
CA TYR A 349 -19.82 3.50 5.97
C TYR A 349 -21.28 3.08 6.20
N LYS A 350 -21.41 1.94 6.88
CA LYS A 350 -22.69 1.34 7.29
C LYS A 350 -23.52 2.34 8.08
N GLY A 351 -24.83 2.37 7.84
CA GLY A 351 -25.76 3.26 8.55
C GLY A 351 -26.02 4.59 7.84
N LYS A 352 -25.08 5.11 7.06
CA LYS A 352 -24.92 6.55 6.89
C LYS A 352 -25.12 7.08 5.46
N LEU A 353 -25.04 6.23 4.44
CA LEU A 353 -25.33 6.59 3.04
C LEU A 353 -26.67 5.96 2.62
N LYS A 354 -27.73 6.78 2.44
CA LYS A 354 -29.08 6.25 2.12
C LYS A 354 -29.11 5.55 0.76
N HIS A 355 -29.37 6.30 -0.32
CA HIS A 355 -29.42 5.73 -1.67
C HIS A 355 -28.06 5.85 -2.37
N LYS A 356 -27.59 4.73 -2.94
CA LYS A 356 -26.31 4.60 -3.65
C LYS A 356 -26.54 4.16 -5.08
N ILE A 357 -25.83 4.76 -6.03
CA ILE A 357 -25.69 4.27 -7.40
C ILE A 357 -24.24 3.81 -7.57
N ILE A 358 -24.05 2.63 -8.17
CA ILE A 358 -22.71 2.12 -8.47
C ILE A 358 -22.65 1.74 -9.95
N SER A 359 -21.63 2.24 -10.65
CA SER A 359 -21.25 1.75 -11.97
C SER A 359 -19.78 1.33 -12.01
N GLU A 360 -19.44 0.48 -12.95
CA GLU A 360 -18.09 -0.04 -13.16
C GLU A 360 -17.96 -0.53 -14.61
N LEU A 361 -16.76 -0.38 -15.17
CA LEU A 361 -16.43 -0.77 -16.53
C LEU A 361 -16.39 -2.29 -16.69
N GLN A 362 -15.95 -3.01 -15.65
CA GLN A 362 -15.85 -4.47 -15.70
C GLN A 362 -17.13 -5.14 -15.16
N PRO A 363 -17.86 -5.91 -15.98
CA PRO A 363 -19.12 -6.52 -15.56
C PRO A 363 -18.96 -7.51 -14.40
N ASP A 364 -17.80 -8.16 -14.30
CA ASP A 364 -17.51 -9.12 -13.23
C ASP A 364 -17.36 -8.43 -11.86
N LEU A 365 -16.76 -7.23 -11.83
CA LEU A 365 -16.70 -6.42 -10.61
C LEU A 365 -18.10 -5.99 -10.14
N LEU A 366 -18.98 -5.59 -11.08
CA LEU A 366 -20.37 -5.24 -10.76
C LEU A 366 -21.12 -6.40 -10.09
N LYS A 367 -20.95 -7.63 -10.57
CA LYS A 367 -21.57 -8.82 -9.96
C LYS A 367 -21.14 -9.01 -8.51
N ILE A 368 -19.86 -8.77 -8.20
CA ILE A 368 -19.33 -8.90 -6.84
C ILE A 368 -19.85 -7.79 -5.95
N ILE A 369 -19.85 -6.54 -6.42
CA ILE A 369 -20.41 -5.41 -5.67
C ILE A 369 -21.89 -5.64 -5.39
N GLU A 370 -22.67 -6.10 -6.36
CA GLU A 370 -24.09 -6.39 -6.15
C GLU A 370 -24.30 -7.47 -5.08
N LYS A 371 -23.51 -8.56 -5.12
CA LYS A 371 -23.57 -9.61 -4.11
C LYS A 371 -23.21 -9.08 -2.72
N ARG A 372 -22.17 -8.25 -2.62
CA ARG A 372 -21.78 -7.57 -1.37
C ARG A 372 -22.92 -6.73 -0.82
N MET A 373 -23.56 -5.93 -1.68
CA MET A 373 -24.69 -5.07 -1.31
C MET A 373 -25.92 -5.88 -0.87
N LYS A 374 -26.21 -7.03 -1.51
CA LYS A 374 -27.31 -7.93 -1.11
C LYS A 374 -27.02 -8.71 0.18
N ALA A 375 -25.75 -8.93 0.51
CA ALA A 375 -25.36 -9.70 1.69
C ALA A 375 -25.50 -8.91 2.99
N ASP A 376 -25.49 -7.57 2.95
CA ASP A 376 -25.65 -6.71 4.11
C ASP A 376 -27.09 -6.13 4.17
N PRO A 377 -27.91 -6.49 5.18
CA PRO A 377 -29.28 -5.98 5.31
C PRO A 377 -29.36 -4.45 5.30
N TRP A 378 -28.33 -3.76 5.80
CA TRP A 378 -28.34 -2.31 5.85
C TRP A 378 -28.35 -1.68 4.45
N HIS A 379 -27.61 -2.26 3.51
CA HIS A 379 -27.61 -1.78 2.14
C HIS A 379 -28.97 -1.97 1.44
N ILE A 380 -29.68 -3.04 1.78
CA ILE A 380 -31.04 -3.30 1.29
C ILE A 380 -32.02 -2.27 1.85
N GLU A 381 -31.96 -2.02 3.16
CA GLU A 381 -32.85 -1.07 3.85
C GLU A 381 -32.69 0.36 3.32
N THR A 382 -31.45 0.78 3.04
CA THR A 382 -31.20 2.14 2.53
C THR A 382 -31.34 2.27 1.01
N GLY A 383 -31.24 1.14 0.31
CA GLY A 383 -31.40 1.03 -1.13
C GLY A 383 -30.11 1.31 -1.91
N PHE A 384 -29.91 0.56 -2.99
CA PHE A 384 -28.83 0.74 -3.94
C PHE A 384 -29.29 0.42 -5.37
N THR A 385 -28.60 0.99 -6.36
CA THR A 385 -28.84 0.79 -7.79
C THR A 385 -27.52 0.40 -8.45
N ILE A 386 -27.49 -0.73 -9.15
CA ILE A 386 -26.34 -1.17 -9.94
C ILE A 386 -26.57 -0.84 -11.41
N VAL A 387 -25.60 -0.17 -12.04
CA VAL A 387 -25.70 0.32 -13.42
C VAL A 387 -24.45 -0.06 -14.22
N PRO A 388 -24.57 -0.84 -15.31
CA PRO A 388 -25.77 -1.51 -15.81
C PRO A 388 -26.19 -2.66 -14.88
N LYS A 389 -27.38 -3.23 -15.11
CA LYS A 389 -27.79 -4.44 -14.39
C LYS A 389 -26.80 -5.58 -14.66
N THR A 390 -26.41 -6.27 -13.60
CA THR A 390 -25.47 -7.41 -13.68
C THR A 390 -25.96 -8.53 -14.60
N SER A 391 -27.28 -8.66 -14.77
CA SER A 391 -27.90 -9.63 -15.68
C SER A 391 -27.65 -9.35 -17.17
N THR A 392 -27.26 -8.13 -17.56
CA THR A 392 -26.90 -7.82 -18.95
C THR A 392 -25.46 -8.23 -19.29
N ASN A 393 -24.65 -8.56 -18.27
CA ASN A 393 -23.22 -8.88 -18.41
C ASN A 393 -22.43 -7.78 -19.16
N GLN A 394 -22.82 -6.52 -18.98
CA GLN A 394 -22.16 -5.35 -19.54
C GLN A 394 -21.67 -4.44 -18.41
N GLY A 395 -20.51 -3.83 -18.58
CA GLY A 395 -20.10 -2.68 -17.78
C GLY A 395 -20.51 -1.36 -18.40
N LEU A 396 -20.28 -0.26 -17.70
CA LEU A 396 -20.54 1.09 -18.18
C LEU A 396 -19.28 1.93 -18.06
N ASN A 397 -18.77 2.39 -19.19
CA ASN A 397 -17.59 3.24 -19.21
C ASN A 397 -17.99 4.69 -18.91
N PHE A 398 -17.46 5.24 -17.82
CA PHE A 398 -17.80 6.59 -17.37
C PHE A 398 -17.48 7.69 -18.40
N ILE A 399 -16.46 7.48 -19.24
CA ILE A 399 -15.90 8.52 -20.11
C ILE A 399 -16.21 8.33 -21.60
N GLU A 400 -17.03 7.35 -21.98
CA GLU A 400 -17.34 7.06 -23.39
C GLU A 400 -18.53 7.87 -23.95
N LYS A 401 -19.37 8.44 -23.08
CA LYS A 401 -20.59 9.17 -23.44
C LYS A 401 -20.53 10.63 -22.98
N ASN A 402 -21.31 11.51 -23.62
CA ASN A 402 -21.54 12.84 -23.07
C ASN A 402 -22.33 12.77 -21.73
N GLY A 403 -22.31 13.86 -20.97
CA GLY A 403 -22.95 13.89 -19.65
C GLY A 403 -24.48 13.80 -19.67
N VAL A 404 -25.15 14.25 -20.74
CA VAL A 404 -26.62 14.19 -20.85
C VAL A 404 -27.08 12.75 -21.00
N ASP A 405 -26.47 12.01 -21.93
CA ASP A 405 -26.79 10.60 -22.17
C ASP A 405 -26.42 9.75 -20.97
N TYR A 406 -25.27 10.02 -20.33
CA TYR A 406 -24.86 9.29 -19.13
C TYR A 406 -25.83 9.54 -17.97
N TYR A 407 -26.22 10.80 -17.73
CA TYR A 407 -27.19 11.13 -16.69
C TYR A 407 -28.55 10.47 -16.94
N LYS A 408 -28.98 10.41 -18.20
CA LYS A 408 -30.23 9.73 -18.57
C LYS A 408 -30.20 8.23 -18.26
N ILE A 409 -29.08 7.55 -18.49
CA ILE A 409 -28.89 6.14 -18.09
C ILE A 409 -29.07 5.97 -16.58
N LEU A 410 -28.52 6.89 -15.77
CA LEU A 410 -28.70 6.86 -14.32
C LEU A 410 -30.16 7.07 -13.90
N GLU A 411 -30.84 8.05 -14.50
CA GLU A 411 -32.26 8.31 -14.24
C GLU A 411 -33.13 7.08 -14.52
N ASP A 412 -32.93 6.46 -15.68
CA ASP A 412 -33.72 5.30 -16.11
C ASP A 412 -33.47 4.10 -15.18
N ALA A 413 -32.22 3.87 -14.79
CA ALA A 413 -31.86 2.78 -13.87
C ALA A 413 -32.40 3.00 -12.45
N VAL A 414 -32.36 4.24 -11.93
CA VAL A 414 -32.94 4.59 -10.62
C VAL A 414 -34.46 4.45 -10.65
N LEU A 415 -35.11 4.94 -11.71
CA LEU A 415 -36.56 4.82 -11.88
C LEU A 415 -36.98 3.34 -11.96
N GLU A 416 -36.23 2.53 -12.69
CA GLU A 416 -36.54 1.12 -12.83
C GLU A 416 -36.40 0.34 -11.51
N SER A 417 -35.33 0.61 -10.75
CA SER A 417 -35.00 -0.10 -9.50
C SER A 417 -35.83 0.36 -8.30
N THR A 418 -36.05 1.67 -8.16
CA THR A 418 -36.70 2.27 -6.97
C THR A 418 -38.17 2.64 -7.20
N LYS A 419 -38.63 2.64 -8.46
CA LYS A 419 -39.93 3.20 -8.89
C LYS A 419 -40.10 4.69 -8.56
N LYS A 420 -39.00 5.40 -8.31
CA LYS A 420 -38.95 6.85 -8.03
C LYS A 420 -37.93 7.52 -8.97
N PRO A 421 -38.17 8.77 -9.38
CA PRO A 421 -37.20 9.50 -10.19
C PRO A 421 -35.94 9.85 -9.38
N LEU A 422 -34.83 10.10 -10.08
CA LEU A 422 -33.63 10.69 -9.49
C LEU A 422 -33.85 12.21 -9.30
N ASP A 423 -34.40 12.58 -8.13
CA ASP A 423 -34.84 13.94 -7.81
C ASP A 423 -33.90 14.72 -6.89
N LYS A 424 -32.86 14.07 -6.35
CA LYS A 424 -31.84 14.67 -5.49
C LYS A 424 -30.51 14.89 -6.22
N PRO A 425 -29.72 15.90 -5.82
CA PRO A 425 -28.39 16.10 -6.35
C PRO A 425 -27.48 14.88 -6.12
N LEU A 426 -26.57 14.64 -7.07
CA LEU A 426 -25.56 13.61 -6.94
C LEU A 426 -24.43 14.04 -5.99
N ALA A 427 -23.99 13.11 -5.14
CA ALA A 427 -22.72 13.17 -4.44
C ALA A 427 -21.78 12.14 -5.06
N PHE A 428 -20.85 12.60 -5.92
CA PHE A 428 -19.84 11.74 -6.51
C PHE A 428 -18.85 11.30 -5.44
N LEU A 429 -18.69 10.00 -5.24
CA LEU A 429 -17.77 9.41 -4.29
C LEU A 429 -16.94 8.36 -5.01
N LEU A 430 -15.68 8.65 -5.30
CA LEU A 430 -14.90 7.81 -6.21
C LEU A 430 -13.39 7.87 -5.99
N ASN A 431 -12.75 6.78 -6.41
CA ASN A 431 -11.31 6.71 -6.63
C ASN A 431 -11.05 6.31 -8.09
N PRO A 432 -10.95 7.26 -9.03
CA PRO A 432 -10.81 6.97 -10.45
C PRO A 432 -9.43 6.38 -10.79
N PRO A 433 -9.29 5.70 -11.94
CA PRO A 433 -7.98 5.30 -12.45
C PRO A 433 -7.09 6.53 -12.74
N TYR A 434 -5.80 6.47 -12.40
CA TYR A 434 -4.91 7.65 -12.46
C TYR A 434 -4.26 7.89 -13.82
N LYS A 435 -3.59 6.88 -14.42
CA LYS A 435 -2.85 7.04 -15.68
C LYS A 435 -3.27 6.03 -16.73
N ASN A 436 -3.11 6.40 -18.01
CA ASN A 436 -2.82 5.41 -19.04
C ASN A 436 -1.45 4.79 -18.72
N THR A 437 -1.43 3.51 -18.38
CA THR A 437 -0.22 2.72 -18.12
C THR A 437 0.65 2.68 -19.38
N LYS A 438 1.52 3.68 -19.57
CA LYS A 438 2.58 3.71 -20.61
C LYS A 438 3.73 2.75 -20.31
N GLU A 439 3.75 2.10 -19.14
CA GLU A 439 4.88 1.26 -18.71
C GLU A 439 4.99 -0.08 -19.44
N ASN A 440 4.00 -0.50 -20.24
CA ASN A 440 4.08 -1.75 -21.01
C ASN A 440 3.46 -1.61 -22.42
N VAL A 441 3.98 -0.68 -23.23
CA VAL A 441 3.54 -0.53 -24.64
C VAL A 441 3.81 -1.81 -25.45
N VAL A 442 4.91 -2.53 -25.16
CA VAL A 442 5.35 -3.67 -25.98
C VAL A 442 4.43 -4.90 -25.89
N THR A 443 3.69 -5.10 -24.80
CA THR A 443 2.75 -6.23 -24.65
C THR A 443 1.27 -5.84 -24.84
N ARG A 444 0.97 -4.54 -24.97
CA ARG A 444 -0.41 -4.04 -25.08
C ARG A 444 -0.85 -3.83 -26.52
N GLU A 445 0.08 -3.54 -27.44
CA GLU A 445 -0.24 -3.31 -28.86
C GLU A 445 -0.90 -4.52 -29.55
N GLU A 446 -0.77 -5.73 -29.02
CA GLU A 446 -1.41 -6.92 -29.59
C GLU A 446 -2.83 -7.21 -29.07
N LYS A 447 -3.29 -6.58 -27.96
CA LYS A 447 -4.60 -6.90 -27.34
C LYS A 447 -5.39 -5.77 -26.64
N ASP A 448 -4.93 -4.51 -26.58
CA ASP A 448 -5.57 -3.51 -25.71
C ASP A 448 -6.77 -2.73 -26.28
N ALA A 449 -7.78 -2.59 -25.42
CA ALA A 449 -8.92 -1.70 -25.54
C ALA A 449 -8.48 -0.22 -25.50
N ASN A 450 -8.33 0.41 -26.67
CA ASN A 450 -8.33 1.87 -26.80
C ASN A 450 -9.73 2.43 -26.47
N TYR A 451 -10.03 2.63 -25.18
CA TYR A 451 -11.28 3.28 -24.80
C TYR A 451 -11.26 4.76 -25.21
N LEU A 452 -12.08 5.08 -26.21
CA LEU A 452 -12.30 6.44 -26.72
C LEU A 452 -12.91 7.32 -25.62
N ILE A 453 -12.31 8.48 -25.38
CA ILE A 453 -12.86 9.51 -24.50
C ILE A 453 -13.83 10.34 -25.35
N HIS A 454 -15.04 10.58 -24.85
CA HIS A 454 -16.02 11.39 -25.55
C HIS A 454 -15.52 12.82 -25.76
N GLN A 455 -15.75 13.40 -26.94
CA GLN A 455 -15.21 14.71 -27.34
C GLN A 455 -15.55 15.82 -26.34
N SER A 456 -16.79 15.86 -25.83
CA SER A 456 -17.22 16.86 -24.83
C SER A 456 -16.44 16.83 -23.51
N ILE A 457 -15.77 15.72 -23.19
CA ILE A 457 -14.89 15.61 -22.03
C ILE A 457 -13.51 16.17 -22.38
N ILE A 458 -13.01 15.86 -23.59
CA ILE A 458 -11.76 16.39 -24.11
C ILE A 458 -11.84 17.93 -24.22
N ASP A 459 -12.96 18.47 -24.67
CA ASP A 459 -13.18 19.92 -24.80
C ASP A 459 -13.07 20.65 -23.44
N ILE A 460 -13.39 19.96 -22.33
CA ILE A 460 -13.27 20.49 -20.96
C ILE A 460 -11.86 20.26 -20.40
N ALA A 461 -11.34 19.03 -20.52
CA ALA A 461 -10.08 18.62 -19.92
C ALA A 461 -8.86 19.19 -20.68
N GLY A 462 -8.96 19.33 -21.99
CA GLY A 462 -7.85 19.54 -22.92
C GLY A 462 -7.20 18.22 -23.35
N GLU A 463 -6.71 18.14 -24.60
CA GLU A 463 -6.13 16.92 -25.18
C GLU A 463 -5.01 16.34 -24.30
N ASP A 464 -4.00 17.14 -23.95
CA ASP A 464 -2.85 16.70 -23.16
C ASP A 464 -3.23 16.23 -21.75
N ALA A 465 -4.17 16.93 -21.11
CA ALA A 465 -4.62 16.64 -19.76
C ALA A 465 -5.57 15.43 -19.72
N SER A 466 -6.37 15.21 -20.76
CA SER A 466 -7.27 14.06 -20.86
C SER A 466 -6.55 12.69 -20.91
N ILE A 467 -5.24 12.69 -21.19
CA ILE A 467 -4.36 11.51 -21.09
C ILE A 467 -4.30 10.98 -19.65
N GLU A 468 -4.40 11.87 -18.65
CA GLU A 468 -4.53 11.51 -17.24
C GLU A 468 -6.00 11.15 -16.97
N ARG A 469 -6.30 9.86 -16.78
CA ARG A 469 -7.68 9.34 -16.77
C ARG A 469 -8.54 9.99 -15.68
N TYR A 470 -7.98 10.33 -14.52
CA TYR A 470 -8.72 11.02 -13.46
C TYR A 470 -9.21 12.42 -13.88
N LEU A 471 -8.52 13.10 -14.81
CA LEU A 471 -8.97 14.40 -15.35
C LEU A 471 -10.15 14.23 -16.30
N ALA A 472 -10.18 13.15 -17.09
CA ALA A 472 -11.35 12.81 -17.90
C ALA A 472 -12.58 12.53 -17.02
N PHE A 473 -12.39 11.86 -15.89
CA PHE A 473 -13.46 11.67 -14.88
C PHE A 473 -13.94 13.01 -14.32
N LEU A 474 -13.04 13.91 -13.92
CA LEU A 474 -13.44 15.24 -13.44
C LEU A 474 -14.15 16.07 -14.52
N GLY A 475 -13.71 16.00 -15.79
CA GLY A 475 -14.39 16.64 -16.92
C GLY A 475 -15.80 16.09 -17.13
N GLN A 476 -15.99 14.77 -17.01
CA GLN A 476 -17.31 14.16 -17.09
C GLN A 476 -18.21 14.52 -15.91
N ILE A 477 -17.65 14.66 -14.70
CA ILE A 477 -18.39 15.15 -13.53
C ILE A 477 -18.95 16.55 -13.79
N ILE A 478 -18.19 17.44 -14.47
CA ILE A 478 -18.71 18.74 -14.92
C ILE A 478 -19.90 18.53 -15.88
N ASN A 479 -19.73 17.71 -16.92
CA ASN A 479 -20.79 17.46 -17.91
C ASN A 479 -22.08 16.91 -17.28
N ILE A 480 -21.98 15.94 -16.36
CA ILE A 480 -23.13 15.36 -15.67
C ILE A 480 -23.75 16.39 -14.71
N SER A 481 -22.93 17.17 -14.01
CA SER A 481 -23.44 18.23 -13.11
C SER A 481 -24.22 19.28 -13.90
N LEU A 482 -23.72 19.71 -15.06
CA LEU A 482 -24.44 20.62 -15.97
C LEU A 482 -25.78 20.02 -16.44
N ALA A 483 -25.79 18.75 -16.83
CA ALA A 483 -27.01 18.05 -17.23
C ALA A 483 -28.04 17.98 -16.08
N GLN A 484 -27.58 17.73 -14.85
CA GLN A 484 -28.44 17.66 -13.66
C GLN A 484 -28.91 19.05 -13.20
N GLN A 485 -28.10 20.11 -13.35
CA GLN A 485 -28.46 21.49 -12.99
C GLN A 485 -29.71 21.95 -13.73
N ILE A 486 -29.81 21.62 -15.02
CA ILE A 486 -30.98 21.97 -15.86
C ILE A 486 -32.29 21.42 -15.26
N LYS A 487 -32.23 20.31 -14.51
CA LYS A 487 -33.42 19.63 -13.99
C LYS A 487 -33.71 19.91 -12.52
N THR A 488 -32.70 19.91 -11.66
CA THR A 488 -32.88 19.88 -10.20
C THR A 488 -32.41 21.15 -9.50
N ASN A 489 -31.59 21.99 -10.16
CA ASN A 489 -30.89 23.13 -9.56
C ASN A 489 -30.18 22.78 -8.22
N GLY A 490 -29.84 21.51 -8.00
CA GLY A 490 -29.28 21.00 -6.75
C GLY A 490 -27.77 21.14 -6.70
N LYS A 491 -27.15 21.30 -5.53
CA LYS A 491 -25.70 21.48 -5.42
C LYS A 491 -24.97 20.15 -5.41
N GLN A 492 -24.45 19.65 -6.54
CA GLN A 492 -23.71 18.38 -6.54
C GLN A 492 -22.47 18.45 -5.64
N LEU A 493 -22.12 17.32 -5.02
CA LEU A 493 -20.88 17.17 -4.24
C LEU A 493 -19.90 16.27 -4.96
N VAL A 494 -18.60 16.54 -4.83
CA VAL A 494 -17.53 15.70 -5.36
C VAL A 494 -16.56 15.37 -4.23
N LEU A 495 -16.48 14.09 -3.89
CA LEU A 495 -15.60 13.50 -2.89
C LEU A 495 -14.67 12.52 -3.60
N ILE A 496 -13.44 12.95 -3.88
CA ILE A 496 -12.60 12.26 -4.86
C ILE A 496 -11.16 12.10 -4.42
N PHE A 497 -10.62 10.89 -4.65
CA PHE A 497 -9.19 10.63 -4.62
C PHE A 497 -8.52 11.00 -5.96
N THR A 498 -7.46 11.82 -5.94
CA THR A 498 -6.71 12.16 -7.16
C THR A 498 -5.22 12.40 -6.86
N PRO A 499 -4.31 12.22 -7.84
CA PRO A 499 -2.96 12.76 -7.72
C PRO A 499 -3.01 14.27 -7.48
N THR A 500 -2.10 14.82 -6.68
CA THR A 500 -2.16 16.26 -6.34
C THR A 500 -1.71 17.21 -7.45
N SER A 501 -1.22 16.69 -8.58
CA SER A 501 -0.59 17.48 -9.65
C SER A 501 -1.52 18.53 -10.28
N TRP A 502 -2.83 18.28 -10.33
CA TRP A 502 -3.84 19.23 -10.82
C TRP A 502 -4.27 20.24 -9.75
N LEU A 503 -3.91 20.03 -8.47
CA LEU A 503 -4.23 20.94 -7.36
C LEU A 503 -3.25 22.11 -7.26
N ILE A 504 -2.11 22.00 -7.94
CA ILE A 504 -1.03 23.00 -7.96
C ILE A 504 -1.03 23.76 -9.30
N PRO A 505 -0.46 24.98 -9.36
CA PRO A 505 -0.48 25.81 -10.56
C PRO A 505 0.52 25.33 -11.63
N ARG A 506 0.35 24.10 -12.14
CA ARG A 506 1.15 23.54 -13.23
C ARG A 506 0.59 23.97 -14.59
N PRO A 507 1.43 24.44 -15.54
CA PRO A 507 0.98 24.92 -16.86
C PRO A 507 0.02 23.97 -17.58
N ALA A 508 0.30 22.67 -17.56
CA ALA A 508 -0.53 21.64 -18.22
C ALA A 508 -1.98 21.57 -17.72
N PHE A 509 -2.26 22.01 -16.48
CA PHE A 509 -3.59 21.91 -15.86
C PHE A 509 -4.27 23.26 -15.67
N VAL A 510 -3.61 24.38 -15.98
CA VAL A 510 -4.16 25.74 -15.76
C VAL A 510 -5.51 25.92 -16.45
N ASN A 511 -5.65 25.47 -17.70
CA ASN A 511 -6.89 25.63 -18.46
C ASN A 511 -8.04 24.80 -17.86
N PHE A 512 -7.78 23.54 -17.56
CA PHE A 512 -8.75 22.68 -16.86
C PHE A 512 -9.15 23.28 -15.51
N ARG A 513 -8.19 23.79 -14.72
CA ARG A 513 -8.46 24.41 -13.42
C ARG A 513 -9.32 25.65 -13.50
N LYS A 514 -9.11 26.51 -14.51
CA LYS A 514 -10.00 27.65 -14.76
C LYS A 514 -11.44 27.19 -14.94
N THR A 515 -11.67 26.13 -15.72
CA THR A 515 -13.02 25.59 -15.94
C THR A 515 -13.58 24.94 -14.67
N TRP A 516 -12.79 24.14 -13.96
CA TRP A 516 -13.20 23.49 -12.71
C TRP A 516 -13.58 24.53 -11.63
N ASP A 517 -12.73 25.54 -11.42
CA ASP A 517 -12.94 26.55 -10.38
C ASP A 517 -14.14 27.47 -10.69
N LYS A 518 -14.62 27.54 -11.94
CA LYS A 518 -15.91 28.17 -12.28
C LYS A 518 -17.11 27.37 -11.77
N HIS A 519 -17.03 26.05 -11.77
CA HIS A 519 -18.16 25.17 -11.47
C HIS A 519 -18.16 24.67 -10.03
N PHE A 520 -16.99 24.55 -9.41
CA PHE A 520 -16.84 23.92 -8.11
C PHE A 520 -16.09 24.82 -7.12
N LYS A 521 -16.65 24.90 -5.91
CA LYS A 521 -16.02 25.50 -4.74
C LYS A 521 -15.32 24.42 -3.93
N TYR A 522 -14.04 24.64 -3.60
CA TYR A 522 -13.29 23.77 -2.69
C TYR A 522 -13.83 23.89 -1.27
N ILE A 523 -14.03 22.76 -0.60
CA ILE A 523 -14.48 22.70 0.80
C ILE A 523 -13.29 22.35 1.71
N ASN A 524 -12.76 21.13 1.59
CA ASN A 524 -11.65 20.64 2.42
C ASN A 524 -11.03 19.38 1.79
N GLY A 525 -9.96 18.86 2.39
CA GLY A 525 -9.28 17.66 1.91
C GLY A 525 -8.05 17.28 2.72
N PHE A 526 -7.54 16.08 2.46
CA PHE A 526 -6.30 15.57 3.04
C PHE A 526 -5.46 14.84 1.99
N ILE A 527 -4.17 14.65 2.26
CA ILE A 527 -3.27 13.83 1.46
C ILE A 527 -2.70 12.67 2.25
N VAL A 528 -2.53 11.53 1.59
CA VAL A 528 -1.81 10.36 2.10
C VAL A 528 -0.74 9.95 1.10
N THR A 529 0.15 9.05 1.52
CA THR A 529 1.16 8.49 0.61
C THR A 529 0.56 7.36 -0.25
N SER A 530 0.78 7.43 -1.56
CA SER A 530 0.29 6.47 -2.56
C SER A 530 0.60 5.01 -2.21
N ASN A 531 1.88 4.66 -2.01
CA ASN A 531 2.29 3.26 -1.82
C ASN A 531 1.94 2.67 -0.44
N GLU A 532 1.55 3.51 0.53
CA GLU A 532 1.14 3.03 1.85
C GLU A 532 -0.27 2.44 1.79
N PHE A 533 -1.22 3.15 1.16
CA PHE A 533 -2.63 2.78 1.15
C PHE A 533 -3.10 2.18 -0.17
N PHE A 534 -2.37 2.42 -1.25
CA PHE A 534 -2.67 1.91 -2.57
C PHE A 534 -1.49 1.02 -3.00
N LYS A 535 -1.78 -0.10 -3.68
CA LYS A 535 -0.74 -1.00 -4.23
C LYS A 535 -0.09 -0.38 -5.48
N LEU A 536 0.44 0.83 -5.35
CA LEU A 536 1.03 1.63 -6.42
C LEU A 536 2.53 1.74 -6.22
N ASP A 537 3.25 1.67 -7.33
CA ASP A 537 4.68 1.92 -7.34
C ASP A 537 4.99 3.40 -7.11
N GLY A 538 6.06 3.64 -6.35
CA GLY A 538 6.56 4.98 -6.04
C GLY A 538 5.83 5.67 -4.88
N LYS A 539 6.57 6.56 -4.22
CA LYS A 539 6.11 7.33 -3.05
C LYS A 539 5.69 8.73 -3.49
N TRP A 540 4.40 8.97 -3.68
CA TRP A 540 3.86 10.28 -4.10
C TRP A 540 2.54 10.62 -3.37
N PRO A 541 2.17 11.91 -3.26
CA PRO A 541 0.99 12.32 -2.51
C PRO A 541 -0.31 12.09 -3.31
N LEU A 542 -1.27 11.40 -2.70
CA LEU A 542 -2.62 11.24 -3.21
C LEU A 542 -3.58 12.03 -2.33
N ALA A 543 -4.41 12.88 -2.92
CA ALA A 543 -5.36 13.72 -2.21
C ALA A 543 -6.77 13.14 -2.23
N PHE A 544 -7.44 13.13 -1.10
CA PHE A 544 -8.89 13.09 -1.02
C PHE A 544 -9.40 14.53 -0.87
N THR A 545 -10.26 14.98 -1.78
CA THR A 545 -10.77 16.36 -1.81
C THR A 545 -12.28 16.41 -1.90
N ILE A 546 -12.86 17.41 -1.26
CA ILE A 546 -14.30 17.67 -1.21
C ILE A 546 -14.59 18.99 -1.92
N TRP A 547 -15.53 18.95 -2.86
CA TRP A 547 -15.97 20.09 -3.65
C TRP A 547 -17.50 20.17 -3.70
N GLU A 548 -18.04 21.38 -3.72
CA GLU A 548 -19.47 21.65 -3.90
C GLU A 548 -19.70 22.40 -5.21
N TYR A 549 -20.69 21.98 -5.99
CA TYR A 549 -21.09 22.69 -7.19
C TYR A 549 -21.59 24.10 -6.83
N ASN A 550 -20.95 25.09 -7.43
CA ASN A 550 -21.25 26.49 -7.25
C ASN A 550 -20.79 27.26 -8.49
N TYR A 551 -21.66 27.40 -9.49
CA TYR A 551 -21.30 28.09 -10.72
C TYR A 551 -21.07 29.60 -10.48
N LYS A 552 -19.91 30.08 -10.92
CA LYS A 552 -19.54 31.49 -10.99
C LYS A 552 -18.79 31.77 -12.28
N GLU A 553 -19.29 32.71 -13.07
CA GLU A 553 -18.64 33.13 -14.31
C GLU A 553 -17.19 33.59 -14.09
N GLU A 554 -16.96 34.35 -13.00
CA GLU A 554 -15.67 34.89 -12.55
C GLU A 554 -14.83 33.93 -11.68
N SER A 555 -15.19 32.64 -11.59
CA SER A 555 -14.53 31.64 -10.72
C SER A 555 -14.80 31.77 -9.21
N ASN A 556 -14.61 30.66 -8.48
CA ASN A 556 -14.81 30.55 -7.02
C ASN A 556 -13.65 31.06 -6.16
N ALA A 557 -12.52 31.46 -6.76
CA ALA A 557 -11.30 31.89 -6.05
C ALA A 557 -10.84 30.86 -4.99
N ASN A 558 -10.83 29.57 -5.36
CA ASN A 558 -10.54 28.47 -4.46
C ASN A 558 -9.17 28.58 -3.77
N LYS A 559 -9.16 28.42 -2.45
CA LYS A 559 -7.95 28.28 -1.62
C LYS A 559 -7.77 26.84 -1.17
N ILE A 560 -6.81 26.14 -1.78
CA ILE A 560 -6.61 24.69 -1.57
C ILE A 560 -5.67 24.46 -0.38
N ASN A 561 -6.24 24.47 0.82
CA ASN A 561 -5.52 24.11 2.05
C ASN A 561 -5.89 22.67 2.42
N ILE A 562 -4.90 21.77 2.47
CA ILE A 562 -5.10 20.32 2.62
C ILE A 562 -4.31 19.81 3.81
N PHE A 563 -4.89 18.92 4.61
CA PHE A 563 -4.18 18.26 5.72
C PHE A 563 -3.11 17.27 5.23
N ASP A 564 -1.91 17.35 5.80
CA ASP A 564 -0.83 16.40 5.53
C ASP A 564 -0.92 15.17 6.43
N PHE A 565 -1.38 14.05 5.86
CA PHE A 565 -1.35 12.74 6.48
C PHE A 565 -0.40 11.79 5.75
N THR A 566 0.57 12.31 4.99
CA THR A 566 1.52 11.46 4.25
C THR A 566 2.43 10.61 5.15
N GLY A 567 2.49 10.94 6.45
CA GLY A 567 3.16 10.14 7.47
C GLY A 567 2.36 8.96 8.01
N PHE A 568 1.04 8.91 7.81
CA PHE A 568 0.19 7.84 8.35
C PHE A 568 0.51 6.49 7.73
N LYS A 569 0.31 5.44 8.53
CA LYS A 569 0.44 4.02 8.19
C LYS A 569 -0.90 3.31 8.23
N LYS A 570 -0.99 2.15 7.57
CA LYS A 570 -2.18 1.29 7.67
C LYS A 570 -2.56 0.94 9.11
N SER A 571 -1.55 0.74 9.97
CA SER A 571 -1.73 0.49 11.40
C SER A 571 -2.38 1.66 12.13
N ASP A 572 -2.13 2.89 11.71
CA ASP A 572 -2.63 4.09 12.38
C ASP A 572 -4.13 4.27 12.14
N LEU A 573 -4.67 3.73 11.05
CA LEU A 573 -6.10 3.73 10.72
C LEU A 573 -6.85 2.45 11.14
N ALA A 574 -6.18 1.54 11.86
CA ALA A 574 -6.76 0.26 12.28
C ALA A 574 -7.67 0.38 13.52
N PHE A 575 -8.56 1.38 13.52
CA PHE A 575 -9.55 1.60 14.58
C PHE A 575 -10.63 0.51 14.59
N ASN A 576 -11.28 0.33 15.74
CA ASN A 576 -12.55 -0.39 15.76
C ASN A 576 -13.67 0.52 15.25
N TRP A 577 -13.89 0.50 13.93
CA TRP A 577 -14.90 1.32 13.25
C TRP A 577 -16.36 1.01 13.61
N ASN A 578 -16.62 0.00 14.45
CA ASN A 578 -17.96 -0.39 14.90
C ASN A 578 -18.32 0.16 16.29
N ILE A 579 -17.44 0.94 16.92
CA ILE A 579 -17.77 1.63 18.19
C ILE A 579 -18.69 2.84 17.94
N ASN A 580 -19.16 3.47 19.02
CA ASN A 580 -20.01 4.65 18.89
C ASN A 580 -19.28 5.82 18.20
N ASP A 581 -20.04 6.65 17.47
CA ASP A 581 -19.52 7.73 16.63
C ASP A 581 -18.68 8.77 17.43
N GLU A 582 -19.03 9.02 18.70
CA GLU A 582 -18.36 9.99 19.56
C GLU A 582 -16.97 9.50 20.00
N GLU A 583 -16.89 8.27 20.51
CA GLU A 583 -15.66 7.60 20.90
C GLU A 583 -14.72 7.44 19.70
N LEU A 584 -15.23 7.01 18.55
CA LEU A 584 -14.46 6.91 17.31
C LEU A 584 -13.87 8.28 16.92
N SER A 585 -14.68 9.34 17.00
CA SER A 585 -14.23 10.69 16.64
C SER A 585 -13.16 11.20 17.61
N ASN A 586 -13.26 10.89 18.91
CA ASN A 586 -12.23 11.23 19.88
C ASN A 586 -10.88 10.55 19.54
N GLN A 587 -10.90 9.26 19.21
CA GLN A 587 -9.68 8.53 18.84
C GLN A 587 -9.02 9.10 17.57
N ILE A 588 -9.83 9.41 16.54
CA ILE A 588 -9.30 9.98 15.30
C ILE A 588 -8.81 11.42 15.52
N ASN A 589 -9.52 12.23 16.31
CA ASN A 589 -9.10 13.59 16.64
C ASN A 589 -7.74 13.63 17.35
N ILE A 590 -7.46 12.66 18.21
CA ILE A 590 -6.13 12.50 18.84
C ILE A 590 -5.07 12.21 17.77
N LEU A 591 -5.36 11.33 16.81
CA LEU A 591 -4.42 11.00 15.73
C LEU A 591 -4.10 12.22 14.85
N ILE A 592 -5.10 13.04 14.51
CA ILE A 592 -4.92 14.18 13.60
C ILE A 592 -4.53 15.49 14.29
N ALA A 593 -4.44 15.53 15.63
CA ALA A 593 -4.26 16.77 16.40
C ALA A 593 -3.02 17.59 16.00
N ASN A 594 -1.93 16.92 15.61
CA ASN A 594 -0.67 17.56 15.21
C ASN A 594 -0.51 17.70 13.70
N SER A 595 -1.57 17.51 12.92
CA SER A 595 -1.51 17.60 11.48
C SER A 595 -1.39 19.04 10.99
N THR A 596 -0.62 19.23 9.92
CA THR A 596 -0.40 20.53 9.30
C THR A 596 -1.28 20.69 8.06
N LYS A 597 -1.74 21.91 7.79
CA LYS A 597 -2.41 22.25 6.52
C LYS A 597 -1.39 22.85 5.55
N ILE A 598 -1.33 22.31 4.35
CA ILE A 598 -0.45 22.76 3.27
C ILE A 598 -1.26 23.60 2.27
N PRO A 599 -0.80 24.82 1.91
CA PRO A 599 -1.44 25.64 0.89
C PRO A 599 -0.99 25.25 -0.52
N PHE A 600 -1.73 24.35 -1.18
CA PHE A 600 -1.37 23.80 -2.50
C PHE A 600 -1.41 24.83 -3.63
N ASN A 601 -2.23 25.89 -3.50
CA ASN A 601 -2.36 26.94 -4.52
C ASN A 601 -1.40 28.12 -4.31
N LYS A 602 -0.43 28.03 -3.39
CA LYS A 602 0.61 29.05 -3.20
C LYS A 602 1.45 29.15 -4.47
N ASN A 603 1.51 30.33 -5.07
CA ASN A 603 2.38 30.56 -6.22
C ASN A 603 3.82 30.69 -5.72
N LEU A 604 4.57 29.59 -5.81
CA LEU A 604 5.96 29.53 -5.40
C LEU A 604 6.84 29.93 -6.57
N LYS A 605 7.63 31.00 -6.41
CA LYS A 605 8.55 31.46 -7.44
C LYS A 605 9.66 30.42 -7.60
N SER A 606 9.83 29.93 -8.83
CA SER A 606 10.91 28.99 -9.17
C SER A 606 12.26 29.61 -8.84
N ILE A 607 13.16 28.82 -8.25
CA ILE A 607 14.53 29.25 -7.96
C ILE A 607 15.30 29.67 -9.22
N ARG A 608 14.95 29.11 -10.38
CA ARG A 608 15.54 29.47 -11.67
C ARG A 608 15.20 30.89 -12.09
N ASP A 609 13.95 31.29 -11.88
CA ASP A 609 13.40 32.53 -12.42
C ASP A 609 13.79 33.75 -11.56
N GLU A 610 14.17 33.54 -10.30
CA GLU A 610 14.68 34.60 -9.42
C GLU A 610 16.00 35.20 -9.92
N TYR A 611 16.90 34.36 -10.43
CA TYR A 611 18.27 34.76 -10.77
C TYR A 611 18.50 34.86 -12.30
N ASP A 612 17.43 34.90 -13.11
CA ASP A 612 17.48 34.86 -14.59
C ASP A 612 18.44 33.79 -15.15
N LEU A 613 18.43 32.60 -14.54
CA LEU A 613 19.37 31.54 -14.89
C LEU A 613 18.97 30.87 -16.22
N LYS A 614 19.74 31.16 -17.28
CA LYS A 614 19.50 30.58 -18.61
C LYS A 614 20.18 29.24 -18.79
N LEU A 615 19.38 28.24 -19.14
CA LEU A 615 19.82 26.90 -19.50
C LEU A 615 20.75 26.92 -20.73
N TYR A 616 21.84 26.18 -20.66
CA TYR A 616 22.65 25.80 -21.81
C TYR A 616 22.43 24.32 -22.12
N ASP A 617 22.32 23.99 -23.40
CA ASP A 617 22.23 22.62 -23.88
C ASP A 617 23.22 22.46 -25.04
N PHE A 618 24.15 21.52 -24.89
CA PHE A 618 25.08 21.17 -25.97
C PHE A 618 24.68 19.90 -26.73
N ILE A 619 23.58 19.23 -26.35
CA ILE A 619 22.98 18.18 -27.17
C ILE A 619 22.24 18.84 -28.33
N ARG A 620 22.39 18.29 -29.53
CA ARG A 620 21.67 18.76 -30.72
C ARG A 620 21.37 17.64 -31.70
N THR A 621 20.44 17.91 -32.61
CA THR A 621 20.23 17.05 -33.77
C THR A 621 21.31 17.36 -34.82
N PRO A 622 21.96 16.34 -35.41
CA PRO A 622 22.82 16.53 -36.57
C PRO A 622 22.08 17.22 -37.72
N THR A 623 22.76 18.08 -38.47
CA THR A 623 22.17 18.69 -39.67
C THR A 623 22.12 17.68 -40.82
N GLY A 624 21.23 17.91 -41.80
CA GLY A 624 21.18 17.08 -43.00
C GLY A 624 22.48 17.09 -43.81
N SER A 625 23.28 18.15 -43.72
CA SER A 625 24.61 18.22 -44.34
C SER A 625 25.64 17.38 -43.59
N GLU A 626 25.63 17.39 -42.25
CA GLU A 626 26.51 16.56 -41.42
C GLU A 626 26.25 15.08 -41.67
N LEU A 627 24.99 14.65 -41.72
CA LEU A 627 24.60 13.26 -42.00
C LEU A 627 25.03 12.77 -43.40
N LYS A 628 25.14 13.68 -44.38
CA LYS A 628 25.59 13.37 -45.74
C LYS A 628 27.10 13.43 -45.92
N SER A 629 27.83 14.04 -44.97
CA SER A 629 29.25 14.34 -45.12
C SER A 629 30.16 13.12 -44.93
N ASN A 630 29.65 11.99 -44.43
CA ASN A 630 30.42 10.83 -43.96
C ASN A 630 31.54 11.18 -42.95
N GLY A 631 31.61 12.42 -42.46
CA GLY A 631 32.62 12.90 -41.54
C GLY A 631 32.23 12.70 -40.08
N VAL A 632 33.19 12.97 -39.19
CA VAL A 632 33.02 12.93 -37.74
C VAL A 632 32.07 14.05 -37.30
N ILE A 633 30.91 13.68 -36.75
CA ILE A 633 29.90 14.62 -36.23
C ILE A 633 30.03 14.75 -34.70
N GLY A 634 29.92 15.97 -34.18
CA GLY A 634 29.94 16.23 -32.73
C GLY A 634 31.33 16.24 -32.10
N GLY A 635 31.39 16.67 -30.85
CA GLY A 635 32.62 16.93 -30.10
C GLY A 635 33.02 15.88 -29.07
N LEU A 636 32.37 14.70 -29.06
CA LEU A 636 32.85 13.57 -28.24
C LEU A 636 34.21 13.07 -28.75
N PRO A 637 35.08 12.54 -27.86
CA PRO A 637 36.35 11.92 -28.26
C PRO A 637 36.15 10.80 -29.29
N LEU A 638 37.10 10.62 -30.21
CA LEU A 638 36.96 9.68 -31.33
C LEU A 638 36.65 8.24 -30.88
N LYS A 639 37.22 7.81 -29.75
CA LYS A 639 37.06 6.47 -29.17
C LYS A 639 35.78 6.28 -28.34
N ASP A 640 34.90 7.29 -28.26
CA ASP A 640 33.67 7.22 -27.46
C ASP A 640 32.51 6.61 -28.27
N ASP A 641 32.03 5.44 -27.86
CA ASP A 641 30.95 4.71 -28.55
C ASP A 641 29.62 5.49 -28.60
N ARG A 642 29.39 6.45 -27.69
CA ARG A 642 28.17 7.29 -27.68
C ARG A 642 28.06 8.17 -28.93
N ARG A 643 29.12 8.27 -29.73
CA ARG A 643 29.09 8.88 -31.06
C ARG A 643 28.10 8.22 -32.03
N GLY A 644 27.74 6.95 -31.80
CA GLY A 644 26.71 6.24 -32.55
C GLY A 644 25.26 6.65 -32.19
N ASN A 645 25.05 7.51 -31.19
CA ASN A 645 23.71 7.92 -30.79
C ASN A 645 23.00 8.76 -31.86
N LYS A 646 21.67 8.68 -31.90
CA LYS A 646 20.83 9.47 -32.84
C LYS A 646 21.00 10.99 -32.67
N LYS A 647 21.25 11.45 -31.44
CA LYS A 647 21.58 12.85 -31.14
C LYS A 647 23.09 12.99 -31.03
N THR A 648 23.61 14.14 -31.45
CA THR A 648 25.03 14.47 -31.33
C THR A 648 25.27 15.44 -30.19
N TYR A 649 26.48 15.37 -29.63
CA TYR A 649 26.91 16.20 -28.50
C TYR A 649 27.96 17.19 -28.99
N GLY A 650 27.72 18.49 -28.81
CA GLY A 650 28.69 19.54 -29.10
C GLY A 650 29.07 19.68 -30.58
N ILE A 651 30.32 20.11 -30.84
CA ILE A 651 30.89 20.32 -32.18
C ILE A 651 32.36 19.87 -32.24
N PRO A 652 32.85 19.35 -33.38
CA PRO A 652 34.12 18.62 -33.45
C PRO A 652 35.40 19.47 -33.29
N ASN A 653 35.38 20.77 -33.58
CA ASN A 653 36.59 21.60 -33.66
C ASN A 653 36.62 22.79 -32.69
N SER A 654 35.82 22.75 -31.62
CA SER A 654 35.77 23.85 -30.65
C SER A 654 36.94 23.85 -29.66
N ILE A 655 37.29 25.05 -29.17
CA ILE A 655 38.20 25.26 -28.04
C ILE A 655 37.49 25.24 -26.67
N ILE A 656 36.17 25.10 -26.63
CA ILE A 656 35.41 25.06 -25.37
C ILE A 656 35.06 23.62 -25.02
N ILE A 657 35.32 23.23 -23.77
CA ILE A 657 35.04 21.89 -23.26
C ILE A 657 33.86 21.90 -22.26
N GLY A 658 32.88 21.05 -22.52
CA GLY A 658 31.85 20.63 -21.57
C GLY A 658 32.08 19.19 -21.10
N PHE A 659 31.20 18.69 -20.25
CA PHE A 659 31.33 17.39 -19.60
C PHE A 659 30.01 16.62 -19.58
N MET A 660 30.08 15.36 -20.01
CA MET A 660 29.03 14.36 -19.80
C MET A 660 28.83 14.09 -18.31
N ASP A 661 27.70 13.50 -17.90
CA ASP A 661 27.41 13.13 -16.50
C ASP A 661 28.50 12.28 -15.82
N ASN A 662 29.19 11.43 -16.59
CA ASN A 662 30.33 10.62 -16.12
C ASN A 662 31.67 11.36 -16.16
N LEU A 663 31.70 12.66 -16.47
CA LEU A 663 32.90 13.50 -16.61
C LEU A 663 33.74 13.27 -17.87
N THR A 664 33.20 12.63 -18.90
CA THR A 664 33.87 12.64 -20.21
C THR A 664 33.86 14.06 -20.79
N PRO A 665 35.03 14.62 -21.17
CA PRO A 665 35.11 15.93 -21.79
C PRO A 665 34.56 15.89 -23.23
N VAL A 666 33.91 16.96 -23.65
CA VAL A 666 33.24 17.10 -24.95
C VAL A 666 33.53 18.48 -25.51
N ARG A 667 33.94 18.59 -26.77
CA ARG A 667 34.05 19.89 -27.45
C ARG A 667 32.66 20.45 -27.73
N ILE A 668 32.37 21.65 -27.25
CA ILE A 668 31.04 22.29 -27.31
C ILE A 668 31.11 23.67 -27.95
N ARG A 669 30.00 24.16 -28.50
CA ARG A 669 29.97 25.47 -29.17
C ARG A 669 29.80 26.60 -28.15
N SER A 670 30.66 27.63 -28.20
CA SER A 670 30.37 28.91 -27.55
C SER A 670 29.16 29.56 -28.23
N ARG A 671 28.07 29.81 -27.49
CA ARG A 671 26.84 30.45 -28.01
C ARG A 671 26.87 31.98 -27.87
N GLY A 672 28.04 32.62 -28.05
CA GLY A 672 28.18 34.07 -28.14
C GLY A 672 28.05 34.87 -26.83
N ASN A 673 27.74 34.24 -25.69
CA ASN A 673 27.82 34.86 -24.37
C ASN A 673 29.23 34.61 -23.79
N ILE A 674 30.15 35.54 -24.05
CA ILE A 674 31.57 35.43 -23.70
C ILE A 674 31.77 35.28 -22.20
N ASP A 675 30.92 35.91 -21.37
CA ASP A 675 31.08 35.90 -19.91
C ASP A 675 30.96 34.51 -19.30
N ARG A 676 30.17 33.61 -19.91
CA ARG A 676 29.99 32.23 -19.43
C ARG A 676 31.15 31.31 -19.79
N PHE A 677 31.91 31.64 -20.84
CA PHE A 677 32.91 30.76 -21.43
C PHE A 677 34.28 31.44 -21.39
N SER A 678 35.11 31.05 -20.42
CA SER A 678 36.52 31.41 -20.40
C SER A 678 37.35 30.37 -21.14
N GLU A 679 38.44 30.78 -21.80
CA GLU A 679 39.28 29.91 -22.63
C GLU A 679 39.88 28.72 -21.85
N ASN A 680 40.03 28.85 -20.53
CA ASN A 680 40.56 27.82 -19.62
C ASN A 680 39.53 27.31 -18.59
N ASN A 681 38.26 27.70 -18.72
CA ASN A 681 37.19 27.40 -17.76
C ASN A 681 37.44 27.88 -16.31
N LEU A 682 38.46 28.70 -16.01
CA LEU A 682 38.77 29.11 -14.63
C LEU A 682 37.78 30.10 -14.04
N LYS A 683 37.12 30.89 -14.89
CA LYS A 683 36.25 32.00 -14.47
C LYS A 683 34.77 31.61 -14.34
N SER A 684 34.46 30.34 -14.55
CA SER A 684 33.08 29.86 -14.58
C SER A 684 32.94 28.52 -13.89
N VAL A 685 31.91 28.35 -13.08
CA VAL A 685 31.55 27.07 -12.46
C VAL A 685 30.24 26.59 -13.07
N TRP A 686 30.23 25.35 -13.56
CA TRP A 686 29.09 24.81 -14.26
C TRP A 686 28.35 23.78 -13.40
N PHE A 687 27.04 23.75 -13.55
CA PHE A 687 26.16 22.91 -12.77
C PHE A 687 25.21 22.16 -13.67
N ARG A 688 24.95 20.89 -13.34
CA ARG A 688 23.68 20.28 -13.66
C ARG A 688 22.72 20.60 -12.52
N LEU A 689 21.62 21.30 -12.80
CA LEU A 689 20.60 21.62 -11.79
C LEU A 689 19.22 21.18 -12.26
N ASP A 690 18.60 20.29 -11.48
CA ASP A 690 17.25 19.81 -11.73
C ASP A 690 16.24 20.70 -10.98
N THR A 691 15.17 21.14 -11.66
CA THR A 691 14.12 21.95 -11.01
C THR A 691 13.22 21.07 -10.16
N SER A 692 12.86 19.87 -10.62
CA SER A 692 11.89 19.03 -9.91
C SER A 692 12.48 18.44 -8.63
N ILE A 693 11.74 18.54 -7.51
CA ILE A 693 12.18 18.02 -6.21
C ILE A 693 12.53 16.54 -6.26
N LYS A 694 11.83 15.74 -7.07
CA LYS A 694 12.11 14.30 -7.22
C LYS A 694 13.47 13.98 -7.88
N ASP A 695 14.05 14.94 -8.59
CA ASP A 695 15.27 14.77 -9.39
C ASP A 695 16.50 15.44 -8.75
N ILE A 696 16.37 16.03 -7.55
CA ILE A 696 17.41 16.83 -6.89
C ILE A 696 18.70 16.06 -6.59
N ASN A 697 18.63 14.73 -6.52
CA ASN A 697 19.82 13.89 -6.31
C ASN A 697 20.80 13.97 -7.50
N LYS A 698 20.31 14.31 -8.70
CA LYS A 698 21.10 14.39 -9.94
C LYS A 698 21.94 15.66 -10.04
N SER A 699 21.63 16.69 -9.24
CA SER A 699 22.37 17.95 -9.26
C SER A 699 23.87 17.74 -8.98
N ASN A 700 24.75 18.39 -9.75
CA ASN A 700 26.21 18.27 -9.60
C ASN A 700 26.94 19.51 -10.16
N ILE A 701 28.21 19.67 -9.77
CA ILE A 701 29.08 20.78 -10.18
C ILE A 701 30.25 20.22 -11.01
N LYS A 702 30.60 20.85 -12.12
CA LYS A 702 31.66 20.41 -13.05
C LYS A 702 32.55 21.58 -13.49
N SER A 703 33.72 21.27 -14.06
CA SER A 703 34.65 22.26 -14.64
C SER A 703 34.12 22.94 -15.90
N GLY A 704 33.11 22.36 -16.56
CA GLY A 704 32.56 22.86 -17.82
C GLY A 704 31.08 22.50 -17.95
N ALA A 705 30.42 23.06 -18.97
CA ALA A 705 28.98 22.90 -19.18
C ALA A 705 28.55 21.43 -19.17
N THR A 706 27.32 21.14 -18.75
CA THR A 706 26.79 19.77 -18.64
C THR A 706 25.94 19.40 -19.86
N ASP A 707 25.87 18.10 -20.17
CA ASP A 707 25.11 17.56 -21.29
C ASP A 707 23.60 17.67 -21.10
N ASN A 708 23.16 17.88 -19.86
CA ASN A 708 21.76 18.04 -19.52
C ASN A 708 21.60 19.07 -18.41
N ARG A 709 20.56 19.91 -18.51
CA ARG A 709 20.18 20.91 -17.50
C ARG A 709 21.37 21.77 -17.01
N SER A 710 22.15 22.31 -17.95
CA SER A 710 23.39 23.05 -17.66
C SER A 710 23.16 24.51 -17.30
N TYR A 711 23.65 24.92 -16.13
CA TYR A 711 23.64 26.29 -15.63
C TYR A 711 25.06 26.72 -15.23
N CYS A 712 25.32 28.02 -15.19
CA CYS A 712 26.66 28.57 -15.00
C CYS A 712 26.66 29.69 -13.96
N ALA A 713 27.63 29.64 -13.05
CA ALA A 713 28.07 30.76 -12.24
C ALA A 713 29.30 31.39 -12.88
N PHE A 714 29.24 32.66 -13.22
CA PHE A 714 30.35 33.41 -13.85
C PHE A 714 30.56 34.79 -13.20
N ASP A 715 29.71 35.15 -12.24
CA ASP A 715 29.82 36.33 -11.40
C ASP A 715 29.21 36.05 -10.02
N LEU A 716 29.26 37.04 -9.12
CA LEU A 716 28.69 36.92 -7.78
C LEU A 716 27.17 36.65 -7.81
N PHE A 717 26.42 37.34 -8.67
CA PHE A 717 24.96 37.22 -8.72
C PHE A 717 24.49 35.84 -9.18
N SER A 718 25.04 35.33 -10.28
CA SER A 718 24.78 33.98 -10.78
C SER A 718 25.27 32.89 -9.81
N SER A 719 26.36 33.14 -9.08
CA SER A 719 26.84 32.22 -8.03
C SER A 719 25.84 32.10 -6.87
N GLN A 720 25.21 33.19 -6.43
CA GLN A 720 24.22 33.16 -5.36
C GLN A 720 23.06 32.22 -5.73
N GLY A 721 22.55 32.33 -6.96
CA GLY A 721 21.46 31.47 -7.44
C GLY A 721 21.86 30.01 -7.62
N THR A 722 22.95 29.74 -8.33
CA THR A 722 23.38 28.37 -8.65
C THR A 722 23.85 27.58 -7.43
N PHE A 723 24.62 28.18 -6.52
CA PHE A 723 25.06 27.51 -5.29
C PHE A 723 23.92 27.33 -4.28
N THR A 724 22.99 28.29 -4.18
CA THR A 724 21.75 28.11 -3.39
C THR A 724 20.94 26.94 -3.93
N TRP A 725 20.72 26.88 -5.25
CA TRP A 725 19.97 25.79 -5.88
C TRP A 725 20.66 24.44 -5.66
N PHE A 726 21.98 24.37 -5.86
CA PHE A 726 22.75 23.16 -5.59
C PHE A 726 22.66 22.73 -4.12
N ALA A 727 22.86 23.66 -3.18
CA ALA A 727 22.82 23.39 -1.74
C ALA A 727 21.44 22.86 -1.31
N ILE A 728 20.35 23.51 -1.71
CA ILE A 728 18.98 23.03 -1.44
C ILE A 728 18.80 21.63 -2.03
N SER A 729 19.19 21.43 -3.28
CA SER A 729 19.04 20.12 -3.97
C SER A 729 19.69 19.00 -3.16
N LYS A 730 20.91 19.21 -2.66
CA LYS A 730 21.67 18.18 -1.93
C LYS A 730 21.24 18.02 -0.48
N CYS A 731 20.86 19.10 0.20
CA CYS A 731 20.45 19.07 1.60
C CYS A 731 19.08 18.43 1.78
N LEU A 732 18.19 18.56 0.79
CA LEU A 732 16.86 17.96 0.83
C LEU A 732 16.85 16.47 0.45
N VAL A 733 17.90 15.91 -0.17
CA VAL A 733 17.93 14.48 -0.56
C VAL A 733 17.55 13.58 0.62
N GLY A 734 16.41 12.91 0.51
CA GLY A 734 15.88 11.99 1.54
C GLY A 734 15.23 12.66 2.76
N LYS A 735 15.12 14.00 2.80
CA LYS A 735 14.67 14.78 3.98
C LYS A 735 13.55 15.79 3.69
N TYR A 736 12.88 15.72 2.54
CA TYR A 736 11.75 16.60 2.21
C TYR A 736 10.39 15.87 2.40
N PRO A 737 9.29 16.59 2.69
CA PRO A 737 7.98 16.00 2.91
C PRO A 737 7.39 15.47 1.59
N THR A 738 6.67 14.35 1.65
CA THR A 738 6.18 13.62 0.45
C THR A 738 5.36 14.51 -0.48
N TRP A 739 4.61 15.47 0.05
CA TRP A 739 3.79 16.38 -0.75
C TRP A 739 4.60 17.26 -1.71
N ALA A 740 5.84 17.60 -1.34
CA ALA A 740 6.72 18.44 -2.13
C ALA A 740 7.20 17.76 -3.42
N ASN A 741 7.03 16.45 -3.57
CA ASN A 741 7.39 15.69 -4.78
C ASN A 741 6.79 16.26 -6.08
N GLN A 742 5.64 16.95 -5.99
CA GLN A 742 4.98 17.53 -7.16
C GLN A 742 5.44 18.96 -7.50
N TYR A 743 6.35 19.54 -6.73
CA TYR A 743 6.84 20.89 -6.97
C TYR A 743 8.22 20.88 -7.64
N ASP A 744 8.48 21.94 -8.40
CA ASP A 744 9.84 22.38 -8.68
C ASP A 744 10.40 23.06 -7.43
N LEU A 745 11.71 23.07 -7.24
CA LEU A 745 12.41 23.84 -6.23
C LEU A 745 12.06 25.32 -6.37
N TRP A 746 11.65 25.91 -5.25
CA TRP A 746 11.34 27.33 -5.16
C TRP A 746 12.43 28.09 -4.42
N GLN A 747 12.39 29.41 -4.56
CA GLN A 747 13.28 30.29 -3.85
C GLN A 747 13.00 30.25 -2.33
N PRO A 748 14.01 30.03 -1.47
CA PRO A 748 13.85 30.18 -0.02
C PRO A 748 13.68 31.65 0.37
N ASN A 749 12.87 31.91 1.39
CA ASN A 749 12.73 33.25 1.97
C ASN A 749 13.91 33.57 2.90
N ILE A 750 15.06 33.91 2.32
CA ILE A 750 16.29 34.19 3.06
C ILE A 750 16.16 35.53 3.77
N SER A 751 16.19 35.51 5.10
CA SER A 751 16.19 36.73 5.92
C SER A 751 17.50 37.52 5.72
N ASP A 752 17.41 38.85 5.63
CA ASP A 752 18.57 39.72 5.36
C ASP A 752 19.73 39.51 6.35
N HIS A 753 19.43 39.34 7.64
CA HIS A 753 20.43 39.12 8.69
C HIS A 753 21.11 37.74 8.65
N LEU A 754 20.59 36.77 7.88
CA LEU A 754 21.16 35.43 7.69
C LEU A 754 21.74 35.24 6.29
N LYS A 755 21.65 36.25 5.43
CA LYS A 755 22.00 36.15 4.01
C LYS A 755 23.48 35.85 3.80
N GLU A 756 24.36 36.49 4.56
CA GLU A 756 25.80 36.26 4.49
C GLU A 756 26.16 34.85 4.97
N ASP A 757 25.57 34.41 6.09
CA ASP A 757 25.79 33.07 6.63
C ASP A 757 25.31 31.99 5.64
N TRP A 758 24.13 32.18 5.05
CA TRP A 758 23.56 31.27 4.05
C TRP A 758 24.49 31.07 2.86
N PHE A 759 24.97 32.15 2.25
CA PHE A 759 25.84 32.06 1.08
C PHE A 759 27.21 31.48 1.44
N ALA A 760 27.78 31.83 2.59
CA ALA A 760 29.04 31.24 3.06
C ALA A 760 28.92 29.71 3.20
N LEU A 761 27.82 29.22 3.77
CA LEU A 761 27.53 27.78 3.87
C LEU A 761 27.36 27.15 2.48
N CYS A 762 26.58 27.75 1.59
CA CYS A 762 26.34 27.22 0.23
C CYS A 762 27.64 27.13 -0.59
N TYR A 763 28.50 28.14 -0.50
CA TYR A 763 29.77 28.17 -1.21
C TYR A 763 30.77 27.15 -0.64
N ALA A 764 30.89 27.06 0.69
CA ALA A 764 31.73 26.04 1.33
C ALA A 764 31.25 24.62 1.00
N PHE A 765 29.95 24.40 1.00
CA PHE A 765 29.35 23.12 0.63
C PHE A 765 29.59 22.77 -0.84
N GLY A 766 29.41 23.73 -1.75
CA GLY A 766 29.73 23.53 -3.17
C GLY A 766 31.22 23.31 -3.43
N LEU A 767 32.11 23.94 -2.66
CA LEU A 767 33.55 23.67 -2.71
C LEU A 767 33.87 22.22 -2.32
N ALA A 768 33.19 21.65 -1.33
CA ALA A 768 33.44 20.28 -0.89
C ALA A 768 32.85 19.22 -1.83
N GLU A 769 31.68 19.48 -2.43
CA GLU A 769 30.90 18.50 -3.20
C GLU A 769 31.07 18.61 -4.73
N ASN A 770 31.98 19.48 -5.20
CA ASN A 770 32.18 19.63 -6.64
C ASN A 770 32.84 18.40 -7.28
N ARG A 771 32.55 18.20 -8.57
CA ARG A 771 33.17 17.17 -9.42
C ARG A 771 34.00 17.81 -10.53
N CYS A 772 34.60 18.97 -10.25
CA CYS A 772 35.54 19.60 -11.17
C CYS A 772 36.78 18.71 -11.30
N VAL A 773 37.38 18.73 -12.47
CA VAL A 773 38.61 18.01 -12.82
C VAL A 773 39.55 18.93 -13.59
N VAL A 774 40.85 18.61 -13.56
CA VAL A 774 41.85 19.10 -14.50
C VAL A 774 42.09 17.99 -15.53
N THR A 775 41.97 18.32 -16.82
CA THR A 775 42.18 17.37 -17.93
C THR A 775 42.58 18.13 -19.19
N LYS A 776 42.89 17.41 -20.27
CA LYS A 776 43.06 18.00 -21.60
C LYS A 776 42.28 17.25 -22.65
N PHE A 777 41.76 17.98 -23.63
CA PHE A 777 41.21 17.39 -24.85
C PHE A 777 42.31 17.39 -25.91
N GLU A 778 42.69 16.20 -26.36
CA GLU A 778 43.80 15.96 -27.27
C GLU A 778 43.66 16.71 -28.62
N LYS A 779 44.79 17.15 -29.17
CA LYS A 779 44.87 17.72 -30.52
C LYS A 779 44.38 16.71 -31.56
N ASP A 780 43.81 17.20 -32.66
CA ASP A 780 43.37 16.39 -33.80
C ASP A 780 42.29 15.33 -33.43
N ASN A 781 41.64 15.51 -32.27
CA ASN A 781 40.58 14.65 -31.75
C ASN A 781 39.31 15.50 -31.52
N PRO A 782 38.12 15.12 -32.05
CA PRO A 782 37.88 13.95 -32.89
C PRO A 782 38.11 14.18 -34.40
N VAL A 783 38.53 15.39 -34.81
CA VAL A 783 38.85 15.72 -36.21
C VAL A 783 40.24 16.32 -36.35
N GLU A 784 40.89 16.04 -37.48
CA GLU A 784 42.14 16.67 -37.87
C GLU A 784 42.01 18.21 -37.88
N GLY A 785 43.01 18.88 -37.32
CA GLY A 785 43.05 20.34 -37.17
C GLY A 785 42.36 20.86 -35.90
N ALA A 786 41.71 20.01 -35.10
CA ALA A 786 41.17 20.43 -33.81
C ALA A 786 42.32 20.75 -32.82
N PRO A 787 42.28 21.91 -32.12
CA PRO A 787 43.37 22.31 -31.22
C PRO A 787 43.38 21.48 -29.92
N GLU A 788 44.54 21.27 -29.31
CA GLU A 788 44.59 20.79 -27.92
C GLU A 788 43.93 21.82 -27.01
N VAL A 789 43.15 21.36 -26.03
CA VAL A 789 42.48 22.24 -25.07
C VAL A 789 42.76 21.78 -23.65
N TRP A 790 43.40 22.65 -22.87
CA TRP A 790 43.56 22.43 -21.43
C TRP A 790 42.30 22.85 -20.68
N VAL A 791 41.87 22.03 -19.71
CA VAL A 791 40.72 22.32 -18.86
C VAL A 791 41.18 22.38 -17.42
N ASP A 792 41.05 23.55 -16.81
CA ASP A 792 41.40 23.75 -15.42
C ASP A 792 40.20 23.56 -14.47
N ASN A 793 40.51 23.49 -13.18
CA ASN A 793 39.55 23.40 -12.10
C ASN A 793 39.19 24.79 -11.54
N PRO A 794 37.99 25.34 -11.84
CA PRO A 794 37.56 26.65 -11.33
C PRO A 794 37.34 26.68 -9.82
N MET A 795 37.32 25.52 -9.17
CA MET A 795 37.14 25.37 -7.73
C MET A 795 38.46 25.13 -6.98
N SER A 796 39.63 25.19 -7.65
CA SER A 796 40.94 24.95 -7.01
C SER A 796 41.33 26.07 -6.04
N PRO A 797 41.56 25.77 -4.75
CA PRO A 797 42.18 26.71 -3.82
C PRO A 797 43.64 27.05 -4.15
N ASN A 798 44.36 26.26 -4.93
CA ASN A 798 45.77 26.52 -5.25
C ASN A 798 45.95 27.50 -6.42
N ASN A 799 44.90 27.75 -7.21
CA ASN A 799 44.93 28.65 -8.34
C ASN A 799 44.30 30.02 -7.98
N GLN A 800 45.11 31.08 -8.03
CA GLN A 800 44.67 32.45 -7.69
C GLN A 800 43.68 33.06 -8.68
N GLU A 801 43.64 32.54 -9.91
CA GLU A 801 42.70 32.98 -10.95
C GLU A 801 41.38 32.20 -10.93
N SER A 802 41.29 31.14 -10.11
CA SER A 802 40.08 30.33 -10.00
C SER A 802 38.87 31.14 -9.55
N PHE A 803 37.69 30.74 -10.00
CA PHE A 803 36.42 31.30 -9.55
C PHE A 803 36.28 31.25 -8.02
N TYR A 804 36.74 30.17 -7.40
CA TYR A 804 36.77 30.05 -5.95
C TYR A 804 37.59 31.18 -5.28
N ARG A 805 38.84 31.41 -5.69
CA ARG A 805 39.69 32.46 -5.08
C ARG A 805 39.20 33.87 -5.37
N THR A 806 38.75 34.10 -6.60
CA THR A 806 38.41 35.45 -7.07
C THR A 806 37.04 35.93 -6.58
N ILE A 807 36.07 35.01 -6.43
CA ILE A 807 34.68 35.30 -6.05
C ILE A 807 34.33 34.65 -4.70
N LEU A 808 34.28 33.31 -4.62
CA LEU A 808 33.62 32.60 -3.52
C LEU A 808 34.32 32.79 -2.16
N GLN A 809 35.65 32.70 -2.13
CA GLN A 809 36.42 32.79 -0.89
C GLN A 809 36.19 34.11 -0.16
N LYS A 810 36.07 35.21 -0.90
CA LYS A 810 35.84 36.53 -0.32
C LYS A 810 34.52 36.56 0.43
N GLU A 811 33.48 35.98 -0.14
CA GLU A 811 32.15 35.89 0.50
C GLU A 811 32.15 34.97 1.72
N ILE A 812 32.85 33.83 1.65
CA ILE A 812 33.00 32.94 2.81
C ILE A 812 33.69 33.69 3.96
N LYS A 813 34.77 34.43 3.69
CA LYS A 813 35.53 35.16 4.73
C LYS A 813 34.78 36.37 5.30
N LYS A 814 33.91 37.03 4.52
CA LYS A 814 33.07 38.15 5.00
C LYS A 814 32.17 37.74 6.16
N SER A 815 31.72 36.49 6.20
CA SER A 815 30.87 35.95 7.26
C SER A 815 31.58 35.77 8.62
N THR A 816 32.80 36.30 8.80
CA THR A 816 33.57 36.24 10.05
C THR A 816 33.87 37.64 10.58
N PRO A 817 33.39 38.02 11.79
CA PRO A 817 32.61 37.21 12.72
C PRO A 817 31.16 37.03 12.24
N SER A 818 30.62 35.81 12.38
CA SER A 818 29.25 35.50 11.99
C SER A 818 28.28 36.11 13.00
N PRO A 819 27.34 36.99 12.59
CA PRO A 819 26.35 37.57 13.50
C PRO A 819 25.50 36.52 14.23
N SER A 820 25.26 35.36 13.60
CA SER A 820 24.54 34.23 14.20
C SER A 820 25.44 33.15 14.80
N GLY A 821 26.75 33.21 14.56
CA GLY A 821 27.71 32.15 14.85
C GLY A 821 27.65 30.94 13.89
N ARG A 822 26.64 30.86 13.00
CA ARG A 822 26.37 29.67 12.18
C ARG A 822 27.32 29.52 11.00
N ALA A 823 27.82 30.61 10.41
CA ALA A 823 28.76 30.51 9.29
C ALA A 823 30.12 29.92 9.69
N GLY A 824 30.42 29.83 10.99
CA GLY A 824 31.67 29.26 11.49
C GLY A 824 31.94 27.86 10.96
N VAL A 825 30.92 27.01 10.79
CA VAL A 825 31.10 25.65 10.24
C VAL A 825 31.44 25.67 8.75
N GLY A 826 30.91 26.64 7.99
CA GLY A 826 31.25 26.83 6.57
C GLY A 826 32.68 27.34 6.39
N VAL A 827 33.08 28.31 7.21
CA VAL A 827 34.45 28.86 7.21
C VAL A 827 35.48 27.80 7.60
N ASP A 828 35.18 26.98 8.61
CA ASP A 828 36.01 25.87 9.05
C ASP A 828 36.17 24.79 7.94
N LEU A 829 35.08 24.42 7.26
CA LEU A 829 35.14 23.51 6.11
C LEU A 829 36.01 24.08 4.98
N ALA A 830 35.79 25.34 4.60
CA ALA A 830 36.57 25.98 3.53
C ALA A 830 38.07 26.04 3.90
N THR A 831 38.39 26.42 5.13
CA THR A 831 39.78 26.48 5.62
C THR A 831 40.43 25.09 5.63
N THR A 832 39.68 24.05 6.01
CA THR A 832 40.15 22.66 5.98
C THR A 832 40.48 22.22 4.55
N ILE A 833 39.63 22.57 3.57
CA ILE A 833 39.88 22.27 2.16
C ILE A 833 41.07 23.06 1.63
N GLU A 834 41.23 24.34 1.99
CA GLU A 834 42.41 25.13 1.62
C GLU A 834 43.70 24.49 2.15
N ALA A 835 43.71 24.08 3.41
CA ALA A 835 44.85 23.40 4.03
C ALA A 835 45.14 22.04 3.36
N PHE A 836 44.10 21.30 2.96
CA PHE A 836 44.24 20.07 2.20
C PHE A 836 44.92 20.29 0.85
N TYR A 837 44.48 21.29 0.08
CA TYR A 837 45.10 21.61 -1.21
C TYR A 837 46.55 22.10 -1.08
N GLN A 838 46.86 22.86 -0.03
CA GLN A 838 48.23 23.24 0.29
C GLN A 838 49.09 22.01 0.61
N TYR A 839 48.57 21.08 1.42
CA TYR A 839 49.25 19.83 1.75
C TYR A 839 49.47 18.94 0.51
N TRP A 840 48.45 18.81 -0.35
CA TRP A 840 48.54 18.12 -1.63
C TRP A 840 49.67 18.68 -2.50
N ASN A 841 49.73 20.00 -2.64
CA ASN A 841 50.79 20.63 -3.42
C ASN A 841 52.17 20.47 -2.77
N LEU A 842 52.28 20.68 -1.45
CA LEU A 842 53.57 20.65 -0.77
C LEU A 842 54.21 19.25 -0.75
N ASN A 843 53.39 18.21 -0.53
CA ASN A 843 53.91 16.86 -0.28
C ASN A 843 53.92 15.97 -1.52
N TYR A 844 52.94 16.15 -2.43
CA TYR A 844 52.77 15.26 -3.58
C TYR A 844 53.24 15.90 -4.88
N THR A 845 52.54 16.93 -5.36
CA THR A 845 52.79 17.45 -6.71
C THR A 845 53.99 18.39 -6.79
N LYS A 846 54.29 19.14 -5.71
CA LYS A 846 55.41 20.10 -5.63
C LYS A 846 55.43 21.09 -6.80
N GLY A 847 54.23 21.49 -7.26
CA GLY A 847 54.03 22.35 -8.42
C GLY A 847 54.21 21.68 -9.79
N GLN A 848 54.46 20.37 -9.85
CA GLN A 848 54.65 19.60 -11.07
C GLN A 848 53.36 18.91 -11.54
N ILE A 849 53.35 18.48 -12.80
CA ILE A 849 52.36 17.54 -13.33
C ILE A 849 52.91 16.14 -13.10
N LEU A 850 52.13 15.29 -12.42
CA LEU A 850 52.47 13.88 -12.21
C LEU A 850 51.72 13.05 -13.25
N GLU A 851 52.44 12.31 -14.08
CA GLU A 851 51.87 11.46 -15.14
C GLU A 851 51.93 9.96 -14.77
N ASN A 852 51.10 9.13 -15.42
CA ASN A 852 50.99 7.68 -15.20
C ASN A 852 50.61 7.34 -13.75
N VAL A 853 49.54 7.95 -13.27
CA VAL A 853 49.14 7.94 -11.84
C VAL A 853 48.03 6.94 -11.51
N GLY A 854 47.67 6.09 -12.47
CA GLY A 854 46.69 5.01 -12.31
C GLY A 854 45.22 5.44 -12.49
N LEU A 855 44.98 6.56 -13.16
CA LEU A 855 43.67 7.13 -13.49
C LEU A 855 43.29 6.94 -14.96
N HIS A 856 44.04 6.18 -15.76
CA HIS A 856 43.80 6.05 -17.21
C HIS A 856 42.40 5.52 -17.56
N GLU A 857 41.79 4.67 -16.71
CA GLU A 857 40.43 4.16 -16.91
C GLU A 857 39.32 5.17 -16.56
N GLU A 858 39.66 6.31 -15.97
CA GLU A 858 38.68 7.34 -15.62
C GLU A 858 38.14 8.03 -16.89
N ALA A 859 36.86 8.38 -16.88
CA ALA A 859 36.15 8.89 -18.06
C ALA A 859 36.74 10.18 -18.67
N TYR A 860 37.52 10.94 -17.88
CA TYR A 860 38.23 12.14 -18.31
C TYR A 860 39.62 11.87 -18.91
N PHE A 861 40.07 10.61 -18.97
CA PHE A 861 41.33 10.18 -19.57
C PHE A 861 41.18 9.02 -20.57
N THR A 862 40.28 8.07 -20.33
CA THR A 862 40.18 6.77 -21.04
C THR A 862 40.06 6.82 -22.56
N TYR A 863 39.66 7.95 -23.15
CA TYR A 863 39.44 8.09 -24.59
C TYR A 863 40.59 8.77 -25.33
N PHE A 864 41.69 9.09 -24.65
CA PHE A 864 42.82 9.84 -25.19
C PHE A 864 44.12 9.02 -25.12
N ASP A 865 45.07 9.35 -25.99
CA ASP A 865 46.34 8.61 -26.09
C ASP A 865 47.45 9.14 -25.17
N TYR A 866 47.20 10.25 -24.46
CA TYR A 866 48.17 10.82 -23.53
C TYR A 866 48.15 10.13 -22.15
N PRO A 867 49.27 10.14 -21.39
CA PRO A 867 49.33 9.62 -20.02
C PRO A 867 48.33 10.30 -19.09
N ASP A 868 47.61 9.54 -18.27
CA ASP A 868 46.78 10.11 -17.22
C ASP A 868 47.63 10.94 -16.24
N PHE A 869 47.06 11.99 -15.66
CA PHE A 869 47.85 12.90 -14.82
C PHE A 869 47.06 13.55 -13.69
N VAL A 870 47.79 14.06 -12.70
CA VAL A 870 47.29 15.00 -11.71
C VAL A 870 48.20 16.22 -11.59
N THR A 871 47.65 17.35 -11.16
CA THR A 871 48.36 18.60 -10.94
C THR A 871 48.07 19.12 -9.54
N LYS A 872 48.77 20.19 -9.12
CA LYS A 872 48.46 20.89 -7.87
C LYS A 872 47.01 21.42 -7.79
N ASP A 873 46.35 21.55 -8.94
CA ASP A 873 45.00 22.10 -9.10
C ASP A 873 43.94 21.03 -9.41
N SER A 874 44.33 19.75 -9.47
CA SER A 874 43.41 18.61 -9.66
C SER A 874 42.22 18.68 -8.70
N GLY A 875 41.05 18.27 -9.18
CA GLY A 875 39.83 18.30 -8.37
C GLY A 875 39.85 17.30 -7.22
N LEU A 876 39.03 17.54 -6.19
CA LEU A 876 38.93 16.66 -5.02
C LEU A 876 38.66 15.20 -5.40
N ILE A 877 37.83 14.97 -6.42
CA ILE A 877 37.52 13.63 -6.91
C ILE A 877 38.73 12.94 -7.57
N GLN A 878 39.61 13.69 -8.25
CA GLN A 878 40.83 13.16 -8.85
C GLN A 878 41.86 12.86 -7.76
N ILE A 879 42.05 13.79 -6.80
CA ILE A 879 42.98 13.60 -5.68
C ILE A 879 42.54 12.40 -4.82
N LYS A 880 41.23 12.25 -4.57
CA LYS A 880 40.69 11.09 -3.87
C LYS A 880 40.99 9.79 -4.61
N LYS A 881 40.69 9.72 -5.91
CA LYS A 881 40.95 8.52 -6.71
C LYS A 881 42.44 8.19 -6.78
N TYR A 882 43.29 9.21 -6.92
CA TYR A 882 44.75 9.07 -6.81
C TYR A 882 45.14 8.44 -5.47
N ALA A 883 44.62 8.97 -4.37
CA ALA A 883 44.92 8.47 -3.03
C ALA A 883 44.45 7.02 -2.82
N ASP A 884 43.28 6.66 -3.36
CA ASP A 884 42.74 5.29 -3.32
C ASP A 884 43.62 4.31 -4.13
N VAL A 885 44.06 4.70 -5.34
CA VAL A 885 44.86 3.82 -6.22
C VAL A 885 46.30 3.65 -5.72
N ASN A 886 46.84 4.67 -5.05
CA ASN A 886 48.22 4.69 -4.57
C ASN A 886 48.34 4.47 -3.05
N ASP A 887 47.27 4.00 -2.40
CA ASP A 887 47.22 3.70 -0.95
C ASP A 887 47.75 4.84 -0.05
N CYS A 888 47.44 6.08 -0.38
CA CYS A 888 47.91 7.27 0.34
C CYS A 888 47.03 7.54 1.58
N SER A 889 47.32 6.85 2.69
CA SER A 889 46.47 6.87 3.90
C SER A 889 46.30 8.27 4.53
N ASP A 890 47.33 9.10 4.51
CA ASP A 890 47.29 10.51 4.95
C ASP A 890 46.36 11.36 4.06
N LEU A 891 46.39 11.10 2.75
CA LEU A 891 45.38 11.43 1.73
C LEU A 891 43.95 11.26 2.25
N LEU A 892 43.65 9.99 2.50
CA LEU A 892 42.32 9.49 2.81
C LEU A 892 41.82 9.96 4.17
N GLU A 893 42.70 10.09 5.16
CA GLU A 893 42.38 10.64 6.48
C GLU A 893 41.88 12.09 6.37
N LYS A 894 42.61 12.95 5.64
CA LYS A 894 42.20 14.35 5.45
C LYS A 894 40.90 14.47 4.66
N ILE A 895 40.68 13.62 3.67
CA ILE A 895 39.42 13.55 2.91
C ILE A 895 38.27 13.11 3.82
N THR A 896 38.52 12.23 4.79
CA THR A 896 37.54 11.84 5.79
C THR A 896 37.18 13.02 6.69
N THR A 897 38.17 13.79 7.16
CA THR A 897 37.92 15.04 7.91
C THR A 897 37.08 16.04 7.11
N ILE A 898 37.38 16.24 5.82
CA ILE A 898 36.55 17.08 4.93
C ILE A 898 35.13 16.53 4.88
N SER A 899 34.96 15.23 4.69
CA SER A 899 33.65 14.58 4.60
C SER A 899 32.80 14.74 5.87
N GLU A 900 33.43 14.68 7.05
CA GLU A 900 32.78 14.92 8.34
C GLU A 900 32.30 16.37 8.47
N LYS A 901 33.15 17.35 8.14
CA LYS A 901 32.79 18.78 8.16
C LYS A 901 31.72 19.11 7.11
N THR A 902 31.76 18.49 5.93
CA THR A 902 30.72 18.62 4.91
C THR A 902 29.35 18.18 5.42
N LYS A 903 29.29 17.11 6.22
CA LYS A 903 28.03 16.68 6.87
C LYS A 903 27.51 17.75 7.84
N LEU A 904 28.37 18.38 8.63
CA LEU A 904 27.97 19.45 9.55
C LEU A 904 27.40 20.66 8.80
N VAL A 905 28.06 21.10 7.73
CA VAL A 905 27.57 22.20 6.88
C VAL A 905 26.22 21.82 6.24
N LYS A 906 26.08 20.58 5.75
CA LYS A 906 24.81 20.09 5.17
C LYS A 906 23.66 20.12 6.18
N GLU A 907 23.90 19.71 7.43
CA GLU A 907 22.89 19.77 8.49
C GLU A 907 22.52 21.22 8.84
N GLU A 908 23.49 22.13 8.92
CA GLU A 908 23.20 23.55 9.21
C GLU A 908 22.39 24.21 8.09
N ILE A 909 22.71 23.93 6.81
CA ILE A 909 21.93 24.40 5.67
C ILE A 909 20.48 23.87 5.76
N TYR A 910 20.31 22.58 6.07
CA TYR A 910 18.98 21.98 6.23
C TYR A 910 18.19 22.65 7.36
N LYS A 911 18.85 22.87 8.51
CA LYS A 911 18.27 23.57 9.66
C LYS A 911 17.81 24.97 9.28
N MET A 912 18.66 25.76 8.61
CA MET A 912 18.29 27.10 8.14
C MET A 912 17.10 27.08 7.18
N LEU A 913 17.04 26.13 6.26
CA LEU A 913 15.92 25.99 5.34
C LEU A 913 14.59 25.72 6.07
N VAL A 914 14.58 24.77 6.99
CA VAL A 914 13.34 24.31 7.62
C VAL A 914 12.92 25.22 8.78
N GLU A 915 13.85 25.60 9.65
CA GLU A 915 13.55 26.33 10.88
C GLU A 915 13.46 27.84 10.67
N ASP A 916 14.43 28.43 9.96
CA ASP A 916 14.54 29.89 9.81
C ASP A 916 13.79 30.40 8.58
N PHE A 917 13.93 29.73 7.43
CA PHE A 917 13.32 30.16 6.16
C PHE A 917 11.93 29.57 5.92
N LYS A 918 11.49 28.64 6.80
CA LYS A 918 10.19 27.99 6.72
C LYS A 918 9.90 27.44 5.33
N TYR A 919 10.90 26.77 4.73
CA TYR A 919 10.87 26.44 3.31
C TYR A 919 9.63 25.64 2.90
N PHE A 920 9.09 24.81 3.81
CA PHE A 920 7.93 23.96 3.61
C PHE A 920 6.60 24.54 4.18
N GLU A 921 6.59 25.79 4.65
CA GLU A 921 5.39 26.54 5.11
C GLU A 921 5.03 27.66 4.11
#